data_AF-A0A0U3B576-F1
#
_entry.id   AF-A0A0U3B576-F1
#
_cell.length_a   1.000
_cell.length_b   1.000
_cell.length_c   1.000
_cell.angle_alpha   90.00
_cell.angle_beta   90.00
_cell.angle_gamma   90.00
#
_symmetry.space_group_name_H-M   'P 1'
#
loop_
_entity.id
_entity.type
_entity.pdbx_description
1 polymer ?
#
loop_
_entity_poly.entity_id
_entity_poly.type
_entity_poly.pdbx_seq_one_letter_code
_entity_poly.pdbx_strand_id
1 'polypeptide(L)'
;MMDSMDLFSTQEWAYHGYFIAFGPDLSTSTNLDPSKFKHVTSSSTQVLNGSHSCKFSATYPTEEAVLATKAFDISASYNFSVLVFFSVFMETLPTTGSFAVVADFGDGQSHLVNVDLETTDKWLTQRVALFNVPANASSVSISLILSGVYRSSTEVVGYVDNFGIYLQSAPVSKPLQYTIFSDNDGVLTAHDLSTGNEAWSFETAYGFLTAKPAVVDNIAYFGDGDTLCNLYALHGDTGQKKWVQAYDGSIDATPTVVEDTVYIATSTGKLHTLNTSTGAKTGDYDILQLPSGQRARIYSNQLANKTILMTSQKGVFGFDIVSKQVSYRQPLNYAVDSDPLIHNGIAYYGDLNGYVYANDFNTNQSLWRTQMGGPIHSSPKMVGEFVLVGCDDGTLYAFDMETGTIVARLSKPGHFVRSFTAASNRLFVAYNAIDGQMVAYQIKQPGTSQVFTELWSFDVSLGVERDPLVVGNRVCFASNDKHCYCLNADTGTTFWSDSTPIAGYTEPAFVPLFTTQPATRRYDQYCYLMSHNSFADFLNGWWLGNQEMTLTEQLNYGARGLMLDTHKVQIKGVDTIVLYHGISWSSVSWYRLADALTEIRIWMENNPTEVVTIQFENRQNDKTLTEQTLAAAGVSSMIFDPSKNNTGPQGTWGPVLTNGWPTIGWMVSNNKRLVLFAEQRGDGIPYVWSYTVETWYGDRSINGDYAERDQSSRIPLAKNRSLYTVNFFPTIWYALPVTGYLNYNSLNSFEALMARADVCKFNPKFKTNPDLGWEHHLPNFLAIDFISRGNNGGALRAVEEINKLWAAK
;
A
#
# COMPACT_ATOMS: atom_id res chain seq x y z
N MET A 1 -56.69 25.91 -10.56
CA MET A 1 -56.25 27.31 -10.70
C MET A 1 -54.89 27.41 -10.04
N MET A 2 -53.86 27.09 -10.82
CA MET A 2 -52.47 27.45 -10.54
C MET A 2 -52.25 28.82 -11.17
N ASP A 3 -51.70 29.75 -10.40
CA ASP A 3 -50.76 30.77 -10.88
C ASP A 3 -50.21 31.53 -9.66
N SER A 4 -48.89 31.45 -9.48
CA SER A 4 -47.99 32.55 -9.10
C SER A 4 -46.64 31.97 -8.63
N MET A 5 -45.56 32.36 -9.31
CA MET A 5 -44.54 33.24 -8.71
C MET A 5 -43.43 33.53 -9.73
N ASP A 6 -43.36 34.80 -10.12
CA ASP A 6 -42.19 35.51 -10.64
C ASP A 6 -41.31 36.02 -9.47
N LEU A 7 -40.06 36.40 -9.81
CA LEU A 7 -38.92 36.89 -8.99
C LEU A 7 -37.91 35.76 -8.67
N PHE A 8 -36.65 35.80 -9.12
CA PHE A 8 -35.63 36.78 -8.74
C PHE A 8 -34.57 37.07 -9.84
N SER A 9 -34.05 38.30 -9.74
CA SER A 9 -33.05 38.97 -10.56
C SER A 9 -31.59 38.54 -10.34
N THR A 10 -30.85 38.61 -11.44
CA THR A 10 -29.40 38.77 -11.64
C THR A 10 -28.54 39.34 -10.49
N GLN A 11 -27.57 38.56 -9.97
CA GLN A 11 -26.19 39.01 -9.66
C GLN A 11 -25.28 37.84 -9.16
N GLU A 12 -24.02 37.86 -9.62
CA GLU A 12 -22.82 37.19 -9.04
C GLU A 12 -22.53 35.69 -9.23
N TRP A 13 -22.31 35.21 -10.46
CA TRP A 13 -21.52 33.97 -10.66
C TRP A 13 -20.59 34.10 -11.87
N ALA A 14 -19.39 34.66 -11.63
CA ALA A 14 -18.26 34.59 -12.56
C ALA A 14 -17.00 34.36 -11.73
N TYR A 15 -16.33 33.23 -11.93
CA TYR A 15 -14.87 33.05 -11.92
C TYR A 15 -14.61 31.53 -11.98
N HIS A 16 -13.89 31.07 -13.01
CA HIS A 16 -12.94 29.95 -13.04
C HIS A 16 -12.84 29.39 -14.47
N GLY A 17 -11.77 29.77 -15.17
CA GLY A 17 -11.47 29.20 -16.48
C GLY A 17 -10.05 29.52 -16.93
N TYR A 18 -9.04 28.86 -16.36
CA TYR A 18 -7.74 28.65 -17.00
C TYR A 18 -7.04 27.44 -16.36
N PHE A 19 -6.87 26.35 -17.11
CA PHE A 19 -5.72 25.42 -17.00
C PHE A 19 -5.58 24.61 -18.31
N ILE A 20 -4.45 24.82 -19.00
CA ILE A 20 -3.82 23.88 -19.92
C ILE A 20 -2.32 23.90 -19.54
N ALA A 21 -1.77 22.75 -19.15
CA ALA A 21 -0.33 22.53 -19.16
C ALA A 21 0.05 22.08 -20.57
N PHE A 22 0.80 22.91 -21.29
CA PHE A 22 1.32 22.58 -22.61
C PHE A 22 2.64 21.81 -22.46
N GLY A 23 2.73 20.61 -23.04
CA GLY A 23 4.00 20.11 -23.54
C GLY A 23 4.44 20.94 -24.76
N PRO A 24 5.74 20.96 -25.13
CA PRO A 24 6.28 21.94 -26.08
C PRO A 24 5.73 21.90 -27.52
N ASP A 25 5.01 20.84 -27.93
CA ASP A 25 4.73 20.56 -29.35
C ASP A 25 3.25 20.34 -29.71
N LEU A 26 2.28 20.86 -28.96
CA LEU A 26 0.86 20.71 -29.29
C LEU A 26 0.26 21.98 -29.92
N SER A 27 0.04 21.96 -31.24
CA SER A 27 -0.83 22.92 -31.92
C SER A 27 -2.28 22.43 -31.89
N THR A 28 -3.19 23.16 -31.24
CA THR A 28 -4.62 22.82 -31.24
C THR A 28 -5.37 23.61 -32.32
N SER A 29 -6.25 22.95 -33.07
CA SER A 29 -7.32 23.62 -33.81
C SER A 29 -8.65 23.36 -33.10
N THR A 30 -9.17 24.34 -32.37
CA THR A 30 -10.55 24.32 -31.89
C THR A 30 -11.48 24.75 -33.03
N ASN A 31 -11.88 23.81 -33.88
CA ASN A 31 -12.95 24.03 -34.86
C ASN A 31 -14.16 23.20 -34.46
N LEU A 32 -15.16 23.86 -33.86
CA LEU A 32 -16.53 23.38 -33.95
C LEU A 32 -16.96 23.63 -35.40
N ASP A 33 -17.17 22.58 -36.19
CA ASP A 33 -17.71 22.67 -37.54
C ASP A 33 -19.20 22.30 -37.51
N PRO A 34 -20.12 23.29 -37.50
CA PRO A 34 -21.55 23.03 -37.44
C PRO A 34 -22.09 22.26 -38.65
N SER A 35 -21.33 22.20 -39.75
CA SER A 35 -21.75 21.54 -40.97
C SER A 35 -21.66 20.01 -40.91
N LYS A 36 -21.01 19.45 -39.88
CA LYS A 36 -20.90 17.98 -39.66
C LYS A 36 -22.02 17.40 -38.81
N PHE A 37 -22.90 18.23 -38.24
CA PHE A 37 -24.05 17.77 -37.45
C PHE A 37 -25.19 17.32 -38.37
N LYS A 38 -25.38 16.01 -38.55
CA LYS A 38 -26.63 15.49 -39.12
C LYS A 38 -27.74 15.58 -38.06
N HIS A 39 -28.86 16.22 -38.40
CA HIS A 39 -30.11 16.30 -37.62
C HIS A 39 -30.15 17.24 -36.39
N VAL A 40 -29.15 18.12 -36.21
CA VAL A 40 -29.23 19.23 -35.25
C VAL A 40 -29.96 20.41 -35.91
N THR A 41 -31.12 20.80 -35.39
CA THR A 41 -31.95 21.88 -35.97
C THR A 41 -31.44 23.27 -35.66
N SER A 42 -30.69 23.42 -34.56
CA SER A 42 -29.90 24.60 -34.25
C SER A 42 -28.82 24.28 -33.22
N SER A 43 -27.63 24.86 -33.37
CA SER A 43 -26.60 24.87 -32.34
C SER A 43 -26.21 26.31 -32.06
N SER A 44 -26.10 26.65 -30.78
CA SER A 44 -25.56 27.94 -30.36
C SER A 44 -24.64 27.70 -29.17
N THR A 45 -23.42 28.21 -29.27
CA THR A 45 -22.53 28.33 -28.13
C THR A 45 -23.06 29.46 -27.27
N GLN A 46 -23.52 29.15 -26.07
CA GLN A 46 -23.85 30.16 -25.07
C GLN A 46 -22.93 29.95 -23.87
N VAL A 47 -22.39 31.05 -23.36
CA VAL A 47 -21.70 31.05 -22.07
C VAL A 47 -22.79 31.08 -21.00
N LEU A 48 -23.08 29.93 -20.41
CA LEU A 48 -23.89 29.84 -19.20
C LEU A 48 -22.93 29.67 -18.01
N ASN A 49 -22.99 30.60 -17.06
CA ASN A 49 -22.25 30.53 -15.79
C ASN A 49 -20.71 30.35 -15.92
N GLY A 50 -20.08 30.92 -16.96
CA GLY A 50 -18.62 30.94 -17.10
C GLY A 50 -17.99 29.66 -17.64
N SER A 51 -18.78 28.64 -17.98
CA SER A 51 -18.33 27.43 -18.69
C SER A 51 -18.76 27.49 -20.16
N HIS A 52 -17.95 26.94 -21.07
CA HIS A 52 -18.34 26.76 -22.47
C HIS A 52 -19.38 25.63 -22.58
N SER A 53 -20.64 25.96 -22.36
CA SER A 53 -21.76 25.05 -22.58
C SER A 53 -22.23 25.08 -24.02
N CYS A 54 -22.42 23.91 -24.64
CA CYS A 54 -23.03 23.83 -25.97
C CYS A 54 -24.50 23.45 -25.81
N LYS A 55 -25.41 24.35 -26.18
CA LYS A 55 -26.84 24.05 -26.29
C LYS A 55 -27.09 23.32 -27.60
N PHE A 56 -27.73 22.16 -27.53
CA PHE A 56 -28.14 21.41 -28.71
C PHE A 56 -29.66 21.27 -28.73
N SER A 57 -30.22 21.28 -29.94
CA SER A 57 -31.58 20.79 -30.17
C SER A 57 -31.62 19.77 -31.31
N ALA A 58 -32.32 18.67 -31.08
CA ALA A 58 -32.46 17.58 -32.02
C ALA A 58 -33.94 17.27 -32.28
N THR A 59 -34.33 17.22 -33.56
CA THR A 59 -35.67 16.86 -34.00
C THR A 59 -35.78 15.39 -34.37
N TYR A 60 -36.90 14.79 -33.99
CA TYR A 60 -37.25 13.39 -34.27
C TYR A 60 -37.57 13.13 -35.76
N PRO A 61 -37.27 11.92 -36.29
CA PRO A 61 -36.47 10.86 -35.69
C PRO A 61 -34.96 11.11 -35.83
N THR A 62 -34.21 10.89 -34.75
CA THR A 62 -32.75 10.90 -34.76
C THR A 62 -32.26 9.50 -34.43
N GLU A 63 -31.66 8.81 -35.40
CA GLU A 63 -31.01 7.52 -35.16
C GLU A 63 -29.74 7.72 -34.31
N GLU A 64 -28.92 8.73 -34.67
CA GLU A 64 -27.74 9.18 -33.92
C GLU A 64 -27.51 10.69 -34.11
N ALA A 65 -27.09 11.40 -33.06
CA ALA A 65 -26.69 12.80 -33.11
C ALA A 65 -25.38 13.04 -32.36
N VAL A 66 -24.36 13.58 -33.03
CA VAL A 66 -23.10 13.99 -32.39
C VAL A 66 -23.31 15.33 -31.69
N LEU A 67 -23.06 15.40 -30.39
CA LEU A 67 -23.30 16.58 -29.55
C LEU A 67 -22.06 17.47 -29.41
N ALA A 68 -20.89 16.84 -29.32
CA ALA A 68 -19.61 17.53 -29.18
C ALA A 68 -18.48 16.64 -29.71
N THR A 69 -17.50 17.25 -30.37
CA THR A 69 -16.27 16.58 -30.77
C THR A 69 -15.07 17.43 -30.34
N LYS A 70 -14.05 16.77 -29.79
CA LYS A 70 -12.73 17.36 -29.54
C LYS A 70 -11.68 16.50 -30.20
N ALA A 71 -10.84 17.14 -31.01
CA ALA A 71 -9.74 16.48 -31.70
C ALA A 71 -8.43 17.25 -31.50
N PHE A 72 -7.33 16.52 -31.46
CA PHE A 72 -5.98 17.06 -31.42
C PHE A 72 -5.00 16.06 -32.04
N ASP A 73 -3.94 16.58 -32.65
CA ASP A 73 -2.87 15.76 -33.20
C ASP A 73 -1.90 15.32 -32.10
N ILE A 74 -1.31 14.14 -32.26
CA ILE A 74 -0.32 13.59 -31.32
C ILE A 74 0.87 12.99 -32.07
N SER A 75 2.06 13.10 -31.49
CA SER A 75 3.24 12.36 -31.91
C SER A 75 3.63 11.37 -30.81
N ALA A 76 2.78 10.38 -30.55
CA ALA A 76 3.04 9.39 -29.52
C ALA A 76 4.02 8.34 -30.03
N SER A 77 5.00 7.95 -29.20
CA SER A 77 5.90 6.82 -29.44
C SER A 77 5.67 5.69 -28.42
N TYR A 78 4.55 5.75 -27.68
CA TYR A 78 4.18 4.85 -26.59
C TYR A 78 2.66 4.85 -26.38
N ASN A 79 2.12 3.79 -25.77
CA ASN A 79 0.70 3.73 -25.40
C ASN A 79 0.41 4.67 -24.22
N PHE A 80 -0.69 5.40 -24.27
CA PHE A 80 -1.14 6.23 -23.15
C PHE A 80 -2.66 6.23 -23.08
N SER A 81 -3.25 6.70 -21.98
CA SER A 81 -4.70 6.69 -21.83
C SER A 81 -5.27 8.09 -21.88
N VAL A 82 -6.48 8.20 -22.39
CA VAL A 82 -7.22 9.45 -22.45
C VAL A 82 -8.46 9.30 -21.59
N LEU A 83 -8.55 10.18 -20.59
CA LEU A 83 -9.72 10.29 -19.73
C LEU A 83 -10.64 11.37 -20.31
N VAL A 84 -11.89 10.99 -20.58
CA VAL A 84 -12.94 11.88 -21.04
C VAL A 84 -13.90 12.09 -19.90
N PHE A 85 -14.20 13.34 -19.58
CA PHE A 85 -15.25 13.68 -18.63
C PHE A 85 -16.25 14.61 -19.29
N PHE A 86 -17.52 14.47 -18.90
CA PHE A 86 -18.60 15.29 -19.41
C PHE A 86 -19.79 15.29 -18.45
N SER A 87 -20.57 16.37 -18.51
CA SER A 87 -21.87 16.49 -17.87
C SER A 87 -22.91 16.82 -18.94
N VAL A 88 -24.10 16.22 -18.83
CA VAL A 88 -25.22 16.55 -19.72
C VAL A 88 -26.43 16.95 -18.87
N PHE A 89 -27.02 18.09 -19.21
CA PHE A 89 -28.29 18.53 -18.66
C PHE A 89 -29.37 18.46 -19.74
N MET A 90 -30.52 17.86 -19.43
CA MET A 90 -31.65 17.73 -20.35
C MET A 90 -32.81 18.61 -19.88
N GLU A 91 -33.24 19.58 -20.69
CA GLU A 91 -34.44 20.40 -20.40
C GLU A 91 -35.70 19.55 -20.54
N THR A 92 -35.71 18.68 -21.56
CA THR A 92 -36.78 17.71 -21.84
C THR A 92 -36.26 16.30 -21.65
N LEU A 93 -36.86 15.55 -20.71
CA LEU A 93 -36.47 14.17 -20.41
C LEU A 93 -36.96 13.23 -21.53
N PRO A 94 -36.07 12.46 -22.16
CA PRO A 94 -36.49 11.39 -23.06
C PRO A 94 -37.07 10.22 -22.26
N THR A 95 -38.01 9.49 -22.86
CA THR A 95 -38.58 8.22 -22.36
C THR A 95 -37.56 7.07 -22.39
N THR A 96 -36.71 7.02 -23.42
CA THR A 96 -35.56 6.12 -23.58
C THR A 96 -34.47 6.81 -24.41
N GLY A 97 -33.21 6.46 -24.21
CA GLY A 97 -32.05 6.92 -24.98
C GLY A 97 -30.74 6.51 -24.34
N SER A 98 -29.62 6.61 -25.06
CA SER A 98 -28.28 6.36 -24.54
C SER A 98 -27.30 7.43 -25.05
N PHE A 99 -26.30 7.76 -24.23
CA PHE A 99 -25.14 8.51 -24.73
C PHE A 99 -24.02 7.51 -25.01
N ALA A 100 -23.27 7.73 -26.08
CA ALA A 100 -22.05 7.01 -26.38
C ALA A 100 -20.90 7.99 -26.49
N VAL A 101 -19.76 7.66 -25.90
CA VAL A 101 -18.51 8.35 -26.19
C VAL A 101 -17.76 7.51 -27.21
N VAL A 102 -17.46 8.09 -28.37
CA VAL A 102 -16.71 7.47 -29.46
C VAL A 102 -15.34 8.11 -29.56
N ALA A 103 -14.29 7.30 -29.55
CA ALA A 103 -12.92 7.72 -29.83
C ALA A 103 -12.43 7.11 -31.15
N ASP A 104 -11.76 7.95 -31.95
CA ASP A 104 -11.06 7.62 -33.19
C ASP A 104 -9.60 8.04 -33.05
N PHE A 105 -8.67 7.11 -33.27
CA PHE A 105 -7.23 7.31 -33.11
C PHE A 105 -6.47 7.43 -34.44
N GLY A 106 -7.19 7.54 -35.56
CA GLY A 106 -6.61 7.55 -36.91
C GLY A 106 -6.12 6.18 -37.38
N ASP A 107 -6.48 5.12 -36.68
CA ASP A 107 -6.14 3.72 -37.00
C ASP A 107 -7.23 2.99 -37.82
N GLY A 108 -8.31 3.69 -38.14
CA GLY A 108 -9.45 3.14 -38.89
C GLY A 108 -10.41 2.31 -38.04
N GLN A 109 -10.26 2.30 -36.71
CA GLN A 109 -11.20 1.68 -35.77
C GLN A 109 -11.92 2.75 -34.94
N SER A 110 -13.18 2.47 -34.56
CA SER A 110 -13.95 3.33 -33.66
C SER A 110 -14.13 2.60 -32.33
N HIS A 111 -13.63 3.22 -31.26
CA HIS A 111 -13.75 2.71 -29.90
C HIS A 111 -14.94 3.40 -29.21
N LEU A 112 -15.88 2.63 -28.67
CA LEU A 112 -17.12 3.18 -28.12
C LEU A 112 -17.36 2.71 -26.69
N VAL A 113 -17.73 3.66 -25.82
CA VAL A 113 -18.22 3.41 -24.46
C VAL A 113 -19.66 3.90 -24.39
N ASN A 114 -20.60 2.98 -24.15
CA ASN A 114 -22.00 3.34 -23.89
C ASN A 114 -22.15 3.82 -22.45
N VAL A 115 -22.95 4.87 -22.28
CA VAL A 115 -23.36 5.45 -21.01
C VAL A 115 -24.88 5.43 -21.00
N ASP A 116 -25.43 4.42 -20.33
CA ASP A 116 -26.87 4.22 -20.22
C ASP A 116 -27.53 5.31 -19.36
N LEU A 117 -28.72 5.74 -19.77
CA LEU A 117 -29.57 6.66 -19.01
C LEU A 117 -30.40 5.86 -17.99
N GLU A 118 -30.17 6.09 -16.69
CA GLU A 118 -31.16 5.72 -15.66
C GLU A 118 -32.22 6.84 -15.61
N THR A 119 -33.44 6.50 -16.03
CA THR A 119 -34.45 7.42 -16.60
C THR A 119 -35.25 8.25 -15.60
N THR A 120 -34.63 8.92 -14.62
CA THR A 120 -35.39 9.83 -13.72
C THR A 120 -34.79 11.22 -13.48
N ASP A 121 -33.52 11.47 -13.82
CA ASP A 121 -32.86 12.74 -13.49
C ASP A 121 -32.62 13.65 -14.70
N LYS A 122 -32.92 14.94 -14.55
CA LYS A 122 -32.63 15.98 -15.56
C LYS A 122 -31.12 16.24 -15.73
N TRP A 123 -30.31 15.75 -14.79
CA TRP A 123 -28.86 15.90 -14.77
C TRP A 123 -28.17 14.55 -14.85
N LEU A 124 -27.30 14.40 -15.85
CA LEU A 124 -26.21 13.43 -15.83
C LEU A 124 -24.95 14.14 -15.33
N THR A 125 -24.73 14.08 -14.02
CA THR A 125 -23.57 14.73 -13.39
C THR A 125 -22.33 13.84 -13.55
N GLN A 126 -21.29 14.37 -14.21
CA GLN A 126 -19.94 13.82 -14.38
C GLN A 126 -19.87 12.32 -14.67
N ARG A 127 -19.89 11.99 -15.96
CA ARG A 127 -19.54 10.65 -16.47
C ARG A 127 -18.12 10.65 -16.99
N VAL A 128 -17.44 9.52 -16.81
CA VAL A 128 -16.04 9.33 -17.14
C VAL A 128 -15.91 8.16 -18.11
N ALA A 129 -15.24 8.36 -19.24
CA ALA A 129 -14.85 7.31 -20.16
C ALA A 129 -13.32 7.29 -20.30
N LEU A 130 -12.72 6.10 -20.25
CA LEU A 130 -11.29 5.90 -20.40
C LEU A 130 -11.03 5.17 -21.72
N PHE A 131 -10.11 5.70 -22.52
CA PHE A 131 -9.65 5.03 -23.73
C PHE A 131 -8.14 4.82 -23.71
N ASN A 132 -7.68 3.68 -24.19
CA ASN A 132 -6.27 3.42 -24.42
C ASN A 132 -5.91 3.83 -25.85
N VAL A 133 -4.96 4.76 -25.98
CA VAL A 133 -4.47 5.25 -27.26
C VAL A 133 -3.29 4.39 -27.71
N PRO A 134 -3.34 3.79 -28.90
CA PRO A 134 -2.24 3.01 -29.46
C PRO A 134 -0.99 3.85 -29.72
N ALA A 135 0.20 3.25 -29.58
CA ALA A 135 1.49 3.90 -29.80
C ALA A 135 1.72 4.40 -31.24
N ASN A 136 0.92 3.95 -32.21
CA ASN A 136 0.98 4.37 -33.61
C ASN A 136 -0.09 5.41 -33.99
N ALA A 137 -0.90 5.87 -33.03
CA ALA A 137 -1.91 6.89 -33.28
C ALA A 137 -1.26 8.25 -33.63
N SER A 138 -1.70 8.86 -34.72
CA SER A 138 -1.23 10.18 -35.17
C SER A 138 -2.16 11.32 -34.75
N SER A 139 -3.37 10.99 -34.30
CA SER A 139 -4.38 11.95 -33.88
C SER A 139 -5.36 11.28 -32.91
N VAL A 140 -5.99 12.07 -32.04
CA VAL A 140 -7.10 11.62 -31.18
C VAL A 140 -8.30 12.48 -31.48
N SER A 141 -9.44 11.86 -31.77
CA SER A 141 -10.73 12.51 -31.95
C SER A 141 -11.77 11.84 -31.08
N ILE A 142 -12.42 12.59 -30.20
CA ILE A 142 -13.43 12.08 -29.27
C ILE A 142 -14.73 12.81 -29.49
N SER A 143 -15.80 12.04 -29.73
CA SER A 143 -17.14 12.52 -30.00
C SER A 143 -18.14 11.98 -28.97
N LEU A 144 -18.94 12.86 -28.40
CA LEU A 144 -20.12 12.49 -27.60
C LEU A 144 -21.32 12.37 -28.54
N ILE A 145 -21.97 11.21 -28.54
CA ILE A 145 -23.09 10.86 -29.42
C ILE A 145 -24.32 10.56 -28.56
N LEU A 146 -25.47 11.05 -28.98
CA LEU A 146 -26.79 10.68 -28.47
C LEU A 146 -27.43 9.71 -29.44
N SER A 147 -27.87 8.55 -28.96
CA SER A 147 -28.51 7.50 -29.76
C SER A 147 -29.80 7.00 -29.12
N GLY A 148 -30.71 6.46 -29.93
CA GLY A 148 -31.88 5.68 -29.45
C GLY A 148 -32.98 6.48 -28.74
N VAL A 149 -33.22 7.74 -29.09
CA VAL A 149 -34.21 8.60 -28.41
C VAL A 149 -35.64 8.42 -28.96
N TYR A 150 -36.60 7.97 -28.14
CA TYR A 150 -37.99 7.63 -28.60
C TYR A 150 -39.17 8.26 -27.80
N ARG A 151 -39.53 9.53 -28.13
CA ARG A 151 -40.83 10.30 -27.94
C ARG A 151 -41.38 10.65 -26.54
N SER A 152 -41.82 11.91 -26.30
CA SER A 152 -43.17 12.41 -26.72
C SER A 152 -43.27 13.87 -27.25
N SER A 153 -42.19 14.67 -27.29
CA SER A 153 -42.19 16.02 -27.92
C SER A 153 -41.44 16.05 -29.25
N THR A 154 -41.68 17.08 -30.07
CA THR A 154 -41.09 17.28 -31.41
C THR A 154 -39.61 17.66 -31.39
N GLU A 155 -39.07 18.06 -30.24
CA GLU A 155 -37.70 18.55 -30.06
C GLU A 155 -37.16 18.14 -28.68
N VAL A 156 -35.92 17.67 -28.65
CA VAL A 156 -35.14 17.41 -27.44
C VAL A 156 -34.12 18.52 -27.28
N VAL A 157 -34.09 19.16 -26.10
CA VAL A 157 -33.19 20.26 -25.80
C VAL A 157 -32.34 19.92 -24.59
N GLY A 158 -31.03 20.10 -24.73
CA GLY A 158 -30.07 19.84 -23.67
C GLY A 158 -28.80 20.68 -23.79
N TYR A 159 -27.96 20.56 -22.77
CA TYR A 159 -26.68 21.24 -22.66
C TYR A 159 -25.61 20.20 -22.36
N VAL A 160 -24.51 20.27 -23.09
CA VAL A 160 -23.28 19.58 -22.72
C VAL A 160 -22.39 20.58 -22.00
N ASP A 161 -21.98 20.24 -20.78
CA ASP A 161 -21.06 21.03 -19.95
C ASP A 161 -19.84 20.18 -19.54
N ASN A 162 -18.73 20.84 -19.23
CA ASN A 162 -17.47 20.20 -18.82
C ASN A 162 -16.99 19.07 -19.75
N PHE A 163 -17.24 19.15 -21.07
CA PHE A 163 -16.69 18.19 -22.04
C PHE A 163 -15.17 18.40 -22.16
N GLY A 164 -14.43 17.64 -21.37
CA GLY A 164 -12.98 17.75 -21.23
C GLY A 164 -12.29 16.47 -21.63
N ILE A 165 -11.09 16.64 -22.17
CA ILE A 165 -10.15 15.55 -22.44
C ILE A 165 -8.94 15.79 -21.57
N TYR A 166 -8.62 14.83 -20.73
CA TYR A 166 -7.37 14.79 -19.99
C TYR A 166 -6.45 13.77 -20.64
N LEU A 167 -5.32 14.25 -21.16
CA LEU A 167 -4.21 13.38 -21.52
C LEU A 167 -3.68 12.81 -20.21
N GLN A 168 -3.98 11.56 -19.92
CA GLN A 168 -3.14 10.81 -19.00
C GLN A 168 -1.89 10.53 -19.83
N SER A 169 -0.91 11.46 -19.80
CA SER A 169 0.45 11.05 -20.13
C SER A 169 0.65 9.78 -19.32
N ALA A 170 0.97 8.65 -19.96
CA ALA A 170 1.56 7.55 -19.22
C ALA A 170 2.71 8.22 -18.48
N PRO A 171 2.60 8.43 -17.16
CA PRO A 171 3.70 9.01 -16.48
C PRO A 171 4.68 7.85 -16.53
N VAL A 172 5.74 7.99 -17.31
CA VAL A 172 7.01 7.41 -16.84
C VAL A 172 7.48 8.31 -15.69
N SER A 173 6.61 8.55 -14.71
CA SER A 173 7.05 8.69 -13.34
C SER A 173 7.71 7.36 -13.07
N LYS A 174 9.02 7.40 -12.83
CA LYS A 174 9.78 6.27 -12.34
C LYS A 174 8.90 5.43 -11.40
N PRO A 175 8.73 4.13 -11.64
CA PRO A 175 7.81 3.32 -10.86
C PRO A 175 8.08 3.51 -9.37
N LEU A 176 7.04 3.76 -8.59
CA LEU A 176 7.18 3.96 -7.14
C LEU A 176 7.40 2.66 -6.38
N GLN A 177 7.22 1.53 -7.06
CA GLN A 177 7.23 0.21 -6.46
C GLN A 177 7.76 -0.78 -7.50
N TYR A 178 8.77 -1.56 -7.11
CA TYR A 178 9.24 -2.68 -7.92
C TYR A 178 9.07 -3.99 -7.20
N THR A 179 8.97 -5.05 -7.98
CA THR A 179 9.28 -6.41 -7.54
C THR A 179 10.59 -6.83 -8.19
N ILE A 180 11.53 -7.34 -7.39
CA ILE A 180 12.77 -7.92 -7.88
C ILE A 180 12.65 -9.43 -7.84
N PHE A 181 12.91 -10.07 -8.98
CA PHE A 181 13.11 -11.50 -9.08
C PHE A 181 14.59 -11.80 -9.23
N SER A 182 15.02 -12.94 -8.69
CA SER A 182 16.36 -13.48 -8.92
C SER A 182 16.25 -14.91 -9.41
N ASP A 183 17.16 -15.31 -10.28
CA ASP A 183 17.24 -16.66 -10.82
C ASP A 183 18.55 -17.40 -10.49
N ASN A 184 18.55 -18.68 -10.83
CA ASN A 184 19.66 -19.60 -10.61
C ASN A 184 20.89 -19.36 -11.52
N ASP A 185 20.80 -18.46 -12.50
CA ASP A 185 21.92 -18.13 -13.39
C ASP A 185 22.60 -16.81 -12.99
N GLY A 186 22.13 -16.18 -11.91
CA GLY A 186 22.75 -14.98 -11.41
C GLY A 186 22.15 -13.71 -11.98
N VAL A 187 20.94 -13.78 -12.53
CA VAL A 187 20.22 -12.62 -13.05
C VAL A 187 19.22 -12.11 -12.01
N LEU A 188 19.23 -10.80 -11.80
CA LEU A 188 18.20 -10.07 -11.09
C LEU A 188 17.43 -9.21 -12.09
N THR A 189 16.11 -9.26 -12.07
CA THR A 189 15.25 -8.38 -12.85
C THR A 189 14.32 -7.62 -11.93
N ALA A 190 14.21 -6.31 -12.12
CA ALA A 190 13.23 -5.49 -11.43
C ALA A 190 12.10 -5.10 -12.37
N HIS A 191 10.88 -5.35 -11.96
CA HIS A 191 9.69 -5.04 -12.73
C HIS A 191 8.85 -4.02 -11.97
N ASP A 192 8.30 -3.05 -12.70
CA ASP A 192 7.26 -2.16 -12.17
C ASP A 192 6.11 -3.01 -11.62
N LEU A 193 5.84 -2.89 -10.32
CA LEU A 193 4.84 -3.72 -9.65
C LEU A 193 3.44 -3.59 -10.29
N SER A 194 3.14 -2.41 -10.86
CA SER A 194 1.85 -2.10 -11.45
C SER A 194 1.67 -2.63 -12.87
N THR A 195 2.70 -2.49 -13.71
CA THR A 195 2.64 -2.79 -15.15
C THR A 195 3.36 -4.06 -15.57
N GLY A 196 4.30 -4.56 -14.78
CA GLY A 196 5.14 -5.72 -15.09
C GLY A 196 6.32 -5.40 -16.01
N ASN A 197 6.42 -4.16 -16.52
CA ASN A 197 7.51 -3.77 -17.38
C ASN A 197 8.85 -3.88 -16.63
N GLU A 198 9.83 -4.55 -17.23
CA GLU A 198 11.20 -4.56 -16.72
C GLU A 198 11.72 -3.12 -16.67
N ALA A 199 12.15 -2.70 -15.49
CA ALA A 199 12.76 -1.41 -15.23
C ALA A 199 14.28 -1.48 -15.38
N TRP A 200 14.88 -2.58 -14.91
CA TRP A 200 16.30 -2.87 -15.03
C TRP A 200 16.58 -4.36 -14.82
N SER A 201 17.71 -4.82 -15.33
CA SER A 201 18.28 -6.14 -15.06
C SER A 201 19.76 -6.03 -14.67
N PHE A 202 20.22 -6.98 -13.86
CA PHE A 202 21.60 -7.09 -13.41
C PHE A 202 22.05 -8.54 -13.45
N GLU A 203 23.14 -8.82 -14.18
CA GLU A 203 23.72 -10.14 -14.30
C GLU A 203 25.02 -10.22 -13.49
N THR A 204 25.12 -11.21 -12.61
CA THR A 204 26.37 -11.52 -11.90
C THR A 204 27.36 -12.20 -12.85
N ALA A 205 28.66 -12.13 -12.54
CA ALA A 205 29.67 -12.76 -13.40
C ALA A 205 29.54 -14.29 -13.46
N TYR A 206 29.15 -14.90 -12.33
CA TYR A 206 28.86 -16.32 -12.11
C TYR A 206 28.03 -16.38 -10.83
N GLY A 207 26.90 -17.08 -10.79
CA GLY A 207 26.19 -17.19 -9.52
C GLY A 207 24.89 -17.97 -9.57
N PHE A 208 24.63 -18.69 -8.49
CA PHE A 208 23.34 -19.31 -8.20
C PHE A 208 22.68 -18.47 -7.09
N LEU A 209 21.60 -17.74 -7.40
CA LEU A 209 20.94 -16.87 -6.41
C LEU A 209 19.85 -17.66 -5.71
N THR A 210 20.07 -17.99 -4.44
CA THR A 210 19.20 -18.95 -3.72
C THR A 210 18.18 -18.29 -2.82
N ALA A 211 18.38 -17.02 -2.49
CA ALA A 211 17.57 -16.25 -1.56
C ALA A 211 17.22 -14.88 -2.16
N LYS A 212 16.09 -14.33 -1.72
CA LYS A 212 15.64 -13.01 -2.16
C LYS A 212 16.64 -11.93 -1.75
N PRO A 213 16.77 -10.83 -2.51
CA PRO A 213 17.52 -9.68 -2.04
C PRO A 213 16.84 -9.04 -0.83
N ALA A 214 17.65 -8.63 0.15
CA ALA A 214 17.21 -7.75 1.23
C ALA A 214 17.19 -6.32 0.72
N VAL A 215 16.04 -5.66 0.76
CA VAL A 215 15.89 -4.29 0.28
C VAL A 215 15.69 -3.34 1.46
N VAL A 216 16.66 -2.46 1.70
CA VAL A 216 16.63 -1.42 2.75
C VAL A 216 17.15 -0.11 2.18
N ASP A 217 16.43 0.99 2.42
CA ASP A 217 16.75 2.34 1.92
C ASP A 217 17.05 2.39 0.41
N ASN A 218 16.23 1.69 -0.38
CA ASN A 218 16.40 1.55 -1.82
C ASN A 218 17.76 0.91 -2.22
N ILE A 219 18.39 0.15 -1.34
CA ILE A 219 19.54 -0.69 -1.66
C ILE A 219 19.14 -2.16 -1.52
N ALA A 220 19.30 -2.91 -2.61
CA ALA A 220 19.12 -4.36 -2.65
C ALA A 220 20.46 -5.04 -2.36
N TYR A 221 20.51 -5.85 -1.30
CA TYR A 221 21.66 -6.65 -0.88
C TYR A 221 21.39 -8.13 -1.16
N PHE A 222 22.29 -8.82 -1.85
CA PHE A 222 22.16 -10.25 -2.12
C PHE A 222 23.51 -10.94 -2.27
N GLY A 223 23.54 -12.22 -1.96
CA GLY A 223 24.70 -13.09 -2.09
C GLY A 223 24.60 -14.00 -3.31
N ASP A 224 25.74 -14.41 -3.86
CA ASP A 224 25.82 -15.54 -4.80
C ASP A 224 26.30 -16.83 -4.14
N GLY A 225 25.73 -17.95 -4.60
CA GLY A 225 26.14 -19.31 -4.28
C GLY A 225 27.16 -19.84 -5.30
N ASP A 226 28.09 -20.66 -4.80
CA ASP A 226 28.98 -21.57 -5.53
C ASP A 226 30.36 -21.09 -6.00
N THR A 227 30.52 -19.98 -6.75
CA THR A 227 31.82 -19.76 -7.44
C THR A 227 32.66 -18.61 -6.92
N LEU A 228 32.10 -17.39 -6.86
CA LEU A 228 32.83 -16.21 -6.38
C LEU A 228 32.46 -15.81 -4.95
N CYS A 229 31.30 -16.26 -4.46
CA CYS A 229 30.78 -16.01 -3.12
C CYS A 229 30.73 -14.51 -2.82
N ASN A 230 30.19 -13.72 -3.75
CA ASN A 230 30.10 -12.27 -3.61
C ASN A 230 28.83 -11.85 -2.87
N LEU A 231 28.96 -10.79 -2.08
CA LEU A 231 27.86 -9.95 -1.63
C LEU A 231 27.79 -8.72 -2.51
N TYR A 232 26.64 -8.46 -3.11
CA TYR A 232 26.35 -7.27 -3.91
C TYR A 232 25.47 -6.30 -3.14
N ALA A 233 25.66 -5.01 -3.40
CA ALA A 233 24.71 -3.95 -3.06
C ALA A 233 24.39 -3.15 -4.31
N LEU A 234 23.12 -3.14 -4.71
CA LEU A 234 22.62 -2.40 -5.87
C LEU A 234 21.60 -1.36 -5.43
N HIS A 235 21.52 -0.24 -6.14
CA HIS A 235 20.36 0.65 -6.05
C HIS A 235 19.11 -0.09 -6.56
N GLY A 236 18.12 -0.33 -5.70
CA GLY A 236 16.93 -1.15 -5.99
C GLY A 236 16.02 -0.58 -7.09
N ASP A 237 16.15 0.71 -7.37
CA ASP A 237 15.37 1.43 -8.37
C ASP A 237 16.04 1.55 -9.75
N THR A 238 17.32 1.23 -9.84
CA THR A 238 18.11 1.43 -11.07
C THR A 238 19.00 0.24 -11.42
N GLY A 239 19.18 -0.73 -10.52
CA GLY A 239 20.10 -1.84 -10.67
C GLY A 239 21.58 -1.42 -10.60
N GLN A 240 21.87 -0.13 -10.37
CA GLN A 240 23.24 0.36 -10.37
C GLN A 240 24.01 -0.19 -9.19
N LYS A 241 25.15 -0.81 -9.46
CA LYS A 241 26.03 -1.36 -8.43
C LYS A 241 26.61 -0.25 -7.56
N LYS A 242 26.29 -0.29 -6.27
CA LYS A 242 26.88 0.55 -5.23
C LYS A 242 28.25 0.00 -4.81
N TRP A 243 28.32 -1.29 -4.48
CA TRP A 243 29.57 -2.00 -4.18
C TRP A 243 29.40 -3.52 -4.32
N VAL A 244 30.52 -4.25 -4.31
CA VAL A 244 30.58 -5.72 -4.30
C VAL A 244 31.75 -6.18 -3.43
N GLN A 245 31.58 -7.27 -2.69
CA GLN A 245 32.62 -7.82 -1.82
C GLN A 245 32.64 -9.36 -1.88
N ALA A 246 33.82 -9.96 -2.06
CA ALA A 246 34.01 -11.41 -2.12
C ALA A 246 34.27 -12.05 -0.76
N TYR A 247 33.84 -13.30 -0.58
CA TYR A 247 33.99 -14.12 0.64
C TYR A 247 34.46 -15.56 0.34
N ASP A 248 34.87 -16.29 1.39
CA ASP A 248 35.41 -17.67 1.30
C ASP A 248 34.32 -18.76 1.48
N GLY A 249 33.05 -18.42 1.21
CA GLY A 249 31.94 -19.37 1.30
C GLY A 249 30.62 -18.78 0.81
N SER A 250 29.72 -19.65 0.33
CA SER A 250 28.46 -19.25 -0.29
C SER A 250 27.61 -18.43 0.67
N ILE A 251 26.94 -17.44 0.11
CA ILE A 251 26.01 -16.56 0.84
C ILE A 251 24.61 -16.94 0.35
N ASP A 252 24.09 -18.03 0.92
CA ASP A 252 22.83 -18.62 0.45
C ASP A 252 21.59 -18.05 1.15
N ALA A 253 21.78 -17.31 2.24
CA ALA A 253 20.73 -16.69 3.04
C ALA A 253 20.57 -15.21 2.71
N THR A 254 19.33 -14.72 2.78
CA THR A 254 18.99 -13.29 2.66
C THR A 254 19.81 -12.47 3.67
N PRO A 255 20.56 -11.42 3.25
CA PRO A 255 21.26 -10.55 4.19
C PRO A 255 20.32 -9.87 5.19
N THR A 256 20.72 -9.73 6.44
CA THR A 256 20.00 -8.90 7.42
C THR A 256 20.65 -7.52 7.48
N VAL A 257 19.89 -6.44 7.36
CA VAL A 257 20.41 -5.07 7.44
C VAL A 257 19.80 -4.38 8.66
N VAL A 258 20.65 -3.84 9.52
CA VAL A 258 20.26 -3.10 10.73
C VAL A 258 21.09 -1.84 10.79
N GLU A 259 20.44 -0.68 10.74
CA GLU A 259 21.09 0.63 10.74
C GLU A 259 22.18 0.73 9.65
N ASP A 260 23.44 0.92 10.06
CA ASP A 260 24.59 1.05 9.17
C ASP A 260 25.31 -0.28 8.88
N THR A 261 24.74 -1.40 9.32
CA THR A 261 25.40 -2.71 9.31
C THR A 261 24.61 -3.76 8.50
N VAL A 262 25.28 -4.39 7.54
CA VAL A 262 24.82 -5.59 6.82
C VAL A 262 25.41 -6.82 7.49
N TYR A 263 24.57 -7.80 7.80
CA TYR A 263 24.93 -9.09 8.38
C TYR A 263 24.72 -10.17 7.34
N ILE A 264 25.77 -10.94 7.06
CA ILE A 264 25.70 -12.12 6.17
C ILE A 264 26.29 -13.33 6.86
N ALA A 265 25.71 -14.49 6.60
CA ALA A 265 26.23 -15.76 7.06
C ALA A 265 26.76 -16.53 5.85
N THR A 266 27.97 -17.08 5.96
CA THR A 266 28.61 -17.84 4.87
C THR A 266 28.63 -19.33 5.19
N SER A 267 28.73 -20.16 4.16
CA SER A 267 28.88 -21.62 4.30
C SER A 267 30.09 -22.05 5.15
N THR A 268 31.02 -21.15 5.46
CA THR A 268 32.14 -21.41 6.39
C THR A 268 31.69 -21.52 7.85
N GLY A 269 30.41 -21.26 8.14
CA GLY A 269 29.86 -21.23 9.50
C GLY A 269 30.06 -19.90 10.22
N LYS A 270 30.47 -18.86 9.47
CA LYS A 270 30.76 -17.53 9.99
C LYS A 270 29.65 -16.54 9.67
N LEU A 271 29.44 -15.61 10.60
CA LEU A 271 28.68 -14.38 10.38
C LEU A 271 29.66 -13.23 10.17
N HIS A 272 29.49 -12.47 9.10
CA HIS A 272 30.25 -11.26 8.82
C HIS A 272 29.36 -10.04 8.95
N THR A 273 29.93 -8.95 9.42
CA THR A 273 29.27 -7.64 9.45
C THR A 273 30.00 -6.68 8.52
N LEU A 274 29.25 -5.83 7.82
CA LEU A 274 29.77 -4.86 6.87
C LEU A 274 29.08 -3.52 7.04
N ASN A 275 29.75 -2.43 6.69
CA ASN A 275 29.13 -1.12 6.62
C ASN A 275 28.27 -0.98 5.34
N THR A 276 27.02 -0.54 5.47
CA THR A 276 26.04 -0.38 4.37
C THR A 276 26.49 0.60 3.28
N SER A 277 27.28 1.61 3.64
CA SER A 277 27.71 2.65 2.71
C SER A 277 28.90 2.22 1.86
N THR A 278 29.85 1.50 2.45
CA THR A 278 31.16 1.20 1.82
C THR A 278 31.33 -0.26 1.43
N GLY A 279 30.55 -1.18 2.02
CA GLY A 279 30.80 -2.62 1.92
C GLY A 279 32.03 -3.08 2.71
N ALA A 280 32.66 -2.20 3.50
CA ALA A 280 33.83 -2.57 4.29
C ALA A 280 33.43 -3.53 5.43
N LYS A 281 34.15 -4.65 5.57
CA LYS A 281 33.95 -5.60 6.67
C LYS A 281 34.26 -4.94 8.01
N THR A 282 33.31 -5.01 8.95
CA THR A 282 33.40 -4.48 10.31
C THR A 282 33.52 -5.58 11.38
N GLY A 283 33.24 -6.84 11.03
CA GLY A 283 33.26 -7.95 11.97
C GLY A 283 33.24 -9.33 11.30
N ASP A 284 33.66 -10.34 12.06
CA ASP A 284 33.85 -11.73 11.63
C ASP A 284 33.68 -12.63 12.86
N TYR A 285 32.62 -13.44 12.91
CA TYR A 285 32.22 -14.21 14.08
C TYR A 285 32.00 -15.67 13.69
N ASP A 286 32.66 -16.60 14.37
CA ASP A 286 32.45 -18.03 14.17
C ASP A 286 31.22 -18.51 14.94
N ILE A 287 30.14 -18.78 14.20
CA ILE A 287 28.84 -19.12 14.78
C ILE A 287 28.71 -20.62 14.93
N LEU A 288 28.97 -21.37 13.87
CA LEU A 288 28.78 -22.82 13.84
C LEU A 288 29.93 -23.61 14.44
N GLN A 289 31.11 -22.98 14.64
CA GLN A 289 32.31 -23.63 15.18
C GLN A 289 32.68 -24.90 14.40
N LEU A 290 32.65 -24.79 13.07
CA LEU A 290 32.92 -25.92 12.20
C LEU A 290 34.41 -26.33 12.29
N PRO A 291 34.71 -27.64 12.23
CA PRO A 291 36.08 -28.10 12.04
C PRO A 291 36.71 -27.49 10.78
N SER A 292 38.03 -27.27 10.82
CA SER A 292 38.78 -26.66 9.72
C SER A 292 38.48 -27.33 8.37
N GLY A 293 38.12 -26.52 7.37
CA GLY A 293 37.81 -26.96 6.01
C GLY A 293 36.39 -27.54 5.83
N GLN A 294 35.62 -27.70 6.90
CA GLN A 294 34.21 -28.05 6.78
C GLN A 294 33.38 -26.82 6.42
N ARG A 295 32.33 -27.06 5.64
CA ARG A 295 31.33 -26.07 5.28
C ARG A 295 29.94 -26.63 5.63
N ALA A 296 29.05 -25.74 6.04
CA ALA A 296 27.65 -26.04 6.29
C ALA A 296 26.82 -24.90 5.71
N ARG A 297 25.86 -25.25 4.84
CA ARG A 297 24.94 -24.28 4.25
C ARG A 297 24.08 -23.63 5.33
N ILE A 298 23.89 -22.32 5.18
CA ILE A 298 23.03 -21.48 6.02
C ILE A 298 21.91 -20.99 5.12
N TYR A 299 20.67 -21.26 5.51
CA TYR A 299 19.49 -21.06 4.67
C TYR A 299 18.73 -19.77 5.02
N SER A 300 18.76 -19.37 6.29
CA SER A 300 18.09 -18.15 6.77
C SER A 300 19.02 -17.32 7.65
N ASN A 301 18.74 -16.02 7.71
CA ASN A 301 19.41 -15.01 8.52
C ASN A 301 18.39 -13.90 8.82
N GLN A 302 17.66 -14.04 9.93
CA GLN A 302 16.53 -13.18 10.28
C GLN A 302 16.76 -12.49 11.63
N LEU A 303 16.55 -11.18 11.70
CA LEU A 303 16.59 -10.45 12.97
C LEU A 303 15.30 -10.67 13.78
N ALA A 304 15.45 -11.04 15.05
CA ALA A 304 14.40 -11.06 16.04
C ALA A 304 14.93 -10.72 17.43
N ASN A 305 14.31 -9.73 18.10
CA ASN A 305 14.69 -9.28 19.45
C ASN A 305 16.22 -9.09 19.61
N LYS A 306 16.85 -8.35 18.68
CA LYS A 306 18.31 -8.08 18.63
C LYS A 306 19.18 -9.31 18.41
N THR A 307 18.60 -10.47 18.17
CA THR A 307 19.32 -11.69 17.80
C THR A 307 19.07 -12.01 16.35
N ILE A 308 20.13 -12.23 15.59
CA ILE A 308 20.07 -12.80 14.25
C ILE A 308 19.94 -14.31 14.38
N LEU A 309 18.78 -14.86 14.05
CA LEU A 309 18.53 -16.29 14.02
C LEU A 309 18.86 -16.84 12.62
N MET A 310 19.61 -17.93 12.59
CA MET A 310 20.08 -18.60 11.39
C MET A 310 19.67 -20.06 11.42
N THR A 311 19.11 -20.53 10.30
CA THR A 311 18.82 -21.94 10.06
C THR A 311 19.88 -22.52 9.14
N SER A 312 20.30 -23.76 9.39
CA SER A 312 21.45 -24.36 8.72
C SER A 312 21.34 -25.87 8.62
N GLN A 313 22.30 -26.47 7.90
CA GLN A 313 22.50 -27.92 7.89
C GLN A 313 22.88 -28.51 9.26
N LYS A 314 23.20 -27.68 10.25
CA LYS A 314 23.60 -28.09 11.60
C LYS A 314 22.52 -27.78 12.66
N GLY A 315 21.36 -27.29 12.25
CA GLY A 315 20.29 -26.83 13.14
C GLY A 315 20.17 -25.31 13.17
N VAL A 316 19.72 -24.77 14.31
CA VAL A 316 19.34 -23.36 14.47
C VAL A 316 20.28 -22.65 15.44
N PHE A 317 20.77 -21.46 15.07
CA PHE A 317 21.78 -20.71 15.83
C PHE A 317 21.43 -19.24 15.86
N GLY A 318 21.70 -18.55 16.97
CA GLY A 318 21.39 -17.13 17.13
C GLY A 318 22.60 -16.31 17.56
N PHE A 319 22.78 -15.15 16.95
CA PHE A 319 23.82 -14.18 17.29
C PHE A 319 23.19 -12.89 17.80
N ASP A 320 23.46 -12.54 19.06
CA ASP A 320 23.00 -11.27 19.64
C ASP A 320 23.87 -10.11 19.15
N ILE A 321 23.25 -9.16 18.46
CA ILE A 321 23.96 -8.07 17.76
C ILE A 321 24.54 -7.02 18.73
N VAL A 322 24.04 -6.96 19.96
CA VAL A 322 24.49 -5.99 20.98
C VAL A 322 25.74 -6.49 21.69
N SER A 323 25.68 -7.68 22.27
CA SER A 323 26.79 -8.35 22.95
C SER A 323 27.82 -8.91 21.96
N LYS A 324 27.43 -9.09 20.70
CA LYS A 324 28.23 -9.69 19.64
C LYS A 324 28.67 -11.12 19.98
N GLN A 325 27.76 -11.88 20.58
CA GLN A 325 27.98 -13.26 21.01
C GLN A 325 26.88 -14.18 20.48
N VAL A 326 27.18 -15.47 20.38
CA VAL A 326 26.16 -16.48 20.09
C VAL A 326 25.26 -16.63 21.32
N SER A 327 24.00 -16.27 21.18
CA SER A 327 22.98 -16.27 22.22
C SER A 327 22.07 -17.51 22.18
N TYR A 328 21.97 -18.18 21.04
CA TYR A 328 21.09 -19.34 20.83
C TYR A 328 21.82 -20.46 20.08
N ARG A 329 21.67 -21.72 20.54
CA ARG A 329 22.27 -22.90 19.91
C ARG A 329 21.36 -24.12 20.05
N GLN A 330 20.76 -24.54 18.94
CA GLN A 330 19.99 -25.77 18.84
C GLN A 330 20.54 -26.67 17.72
N PRO A 331 21.58 -27.47 18.01
CA PRO A 331 22.11 -28.43 17.05
C PRO A 331 21.07 -29.50 16.69
N LEU A 332 20.98 -29.84 15.41
CA LEU A 332 20.09 -30.89 14.89
C LEU A 332 20.85 -31.81 13.93
N ASN A 333 20.36 -33.04 13.78
CA ASN A 333 20.94 -34.02 12.85
C ASN A 333 20.48 -33.79 11.41
N TYR A 334 19.41 -33.03 11.22
CA TYR A 334 18.81 -32.71 9.94
C TYR A 334 18.79 -31.21 9.73
N ALA A 335 18.85 -30.79 8.47
CA ALA A 335 18.84 -29.38 8.12
C ALA A 335 17.49 -28.74 8.48
N VAL A 336 17.56 -27.47 8.83
CA VAL A 336 16.42 -26.55 8.84
C VAL A 336 16.69 -25.60 7.68
N ASP A 337 15.89 -25.67 6.62
CA ASP A 337 16.18 -25.01 5.34
C ASP A 337 15.20 -23.90 4.95
N SER A 338 14.37 -23.50 5.91
CA SER A 338 13.41 -22.41 5.80
C SER A 338 13.66 -21.31 6.83
N ASP A 339 12.96 -20.18 6.69
CA ASP A 339 13.01 -19.09 7.65
C ASP A 339 12.29 -19.50 8.95
N PRO A 340 12.87 -19.28 10.14
CA PRO A 340 12.18 -19.54 11.39
C PRO A 340 11.11 -18.46 11.65
N LEU A 341 10.12 -18.78 12.48
CA LEU A 341 9.13 -17.83 12.98
C LEU A 341 9.36 -17.59 14.46
N ILE A 342 9.51 -16.32 14.87
CA ILE A 342 9.60 -15.96 16.29
C ILE A 342 8.39 -15.12 16.68
N HIS A 343 7.67 -15.58 17.70
CA HIS A 343 6.51 -14.87 18.22
C HIS A 343 6.38 -15.07 19.73
N ASN A 344 6.16 -13.99 20.48
CA ASN A 344 6.02 -14.00 21.94
C ASN A 344 7.11 -14.79 22.69
N GLY A 345 8.35 -14.72 22.20
CA GLY A 345 9.48 -15.44 22.81
C GLY A 345 9.49 -16.94 22.53
N ILE A 346 8.76 -17.42 21.52
CA ILE A 346 8.78 -18.80 21.02
C ILE A 346 9.34 -18.80 19.60
N ALA A 347 10.28 -19.70 19.32
CA ALA A 347 10.81 -19.98 17.99
C ALA A 347 10.17 -21.25 17.41
N TYR A 348 9.59 -21.12 16.22
CA TYR A 348 9.00 -22.19 15.44
C TYR A 348 9.82 -22.44 14.17
N TYR A 349 10.06 -23.70 13.84
CA TYR A 349 10.79 -24.12 12.62
C TYR A 349 10.55 -25.61 12.33
N GLY A 350 10.79 -26.01 11.09
CA GLY A 350 10.69 -27.40 10.65
C GLY A 350 12.03 -27.96 10.17
N ASP A 351 12.24 -29.27 10.31
CA ASP A 351 13.44 -29.94 9.79
C ASP A 351 13.14 -30.90 8.61
N LEU A 352 14.19 -31.30 7.91
CA LEU A 352 14.10 -32.23 6.78
C LEU A 352 13.81 -33.69 7.18
N ASN A 353 13.68 -34.00 8.47
CA ASN A 353 13.19 -35.29 8.95
C ASN A 353 11.68 -35.24 9.30
N GLY A 354 11.03 -34.12 8.99
CA GLY A 354 9.60 -33.94 9.16
C GLY A 354 9.18 -33.52 10.55
N TYR A 355 10.09 -33.06 11.41
CA TYR A 355 9.70 -32.50 12.70
C TYR A 355 9.40 -31.01 12.58
N VAL A 356 8.27 -30.60 13.17
CA VAL A 356 7.96 -29.19 13.48
C VAL A 356 8.26 -28.98 14.96
N TYR A 357 8.97 -27.90 15.28
CA TYR A 357 9.40 -27.55 16.62
C TYR A 357 8.77 -26.24 17.08
N ALA A 358 8.51 -26.16 18.39
CA ALA A 358 8.34 -24.90 19.11
C ALA A 358 9.24 -24.92 20.34
N ASN A 359 10.16 -23.95 20.39
CA ASN A 359 11.11 -23.80 21.48
C ASN A 359 10.97 -22.42 22.12
N ASP A 360 11.10 -22.34 23.43
CA ASP A 360 11.29 -21.07 24.12
C ASP A 360 12.58 -20.41 23.61
N PHE A 361 12.46 -19.22 23.03
CA PHE A 361 13.54 -18.51 22.37
C PHE A 361 14.63 -18.06 23.34
N ASN A 362 14.27 -17.77 24.59
CA ASN A 362 15.20 -17.23 25.58
C ASN A 362 16.02 -18.33 26.26
N THR A 363 15.42 -19.50 26.48
CA THR A 363 16.01 -20.63 27.20
C THR A 363 16.42 -21.78 26.30
N ASN A 364 15.98 -21.76 25.03
CA ASN A 364 16.10 -22.86 24.07
C ASN A 364 15.51 -24.19 24.58
N GLN A 365 14.50 -24.13 25.45
CA GLN A 365 13.78 -25.32 25.89
C GLN A 365 12.66 -25.66 24.91
N SER A 366 12.57 -26.93 24.51
CA SER A 366 11.46 -27.38 23.67
C SER A 366 10.16 -27.32 24.44
N LEU A 367 9.19 -26.59 23.90
CA LEU A 367 7.81 -26.53 24.40
C LEU A 367 7.02 -27.72 23.86
N TRP A 368 7.09 -27.92 22.53
CA TRP A 368 6.52 -29.08 21.86
C TRP A 368 7.27 -29.39 20.55
N ARG A 369 7.08 -30.61 20.05
CA ARG A 369 7.48 -31.01 18.70
C ARG A 369 6.53 -32.06 18.14
N THR A 370 6.28 -32.02 16.83
CA THR A 370 5.34 -32.92 16.17
C THR A 370 5.95 -33.47 14.88
N GLN A 371 5.86 -34.78 14.65
CA GLN A 371 6.39 -35.44 13.46
C GLN A 371 5.34 -35.55 12.35
N MET A 372 5.69 -35.09 11.14
CA MET A 372 4.86 -35.08 9.95
C MET A 372 5.17 -36.26 9.02
N GLY A 373 4.41 -36.38 7.93
CA GLY A 373 4.55 -37.44 6.93
C GLY A 373 5.74 -37.29 5.99
N GLY A 374 6.38 -36.13 5.95
CA GLY A 374 7.51 -35.83 5.06
C GLY A 374 8.35 -34.65 5.53
N PRO A 375 9.43 -34.31 4.79
CA PRO A 375 10.28 -33.15 5.07
C PRO A 375 9.51 -31.83 5.16
N ILE A 376 10.00 -30.91 6.00
CA ILE A 376 9.47 -29.55 6.12
C ILE A 376 10.44 -28.58 5.43
N HIS A 377 10.09 -28.16 4.22
CA HIS A 377 10.82 -27.15 3.45
C HIS A 377 10.24 -25.74 3.58
N SER A 378 9.05 -25.61 4.15
CA SER A 378 8.34 -24.35 4.22
C SER A 378 8.70 -23.53 5.46
N SER A 379 8.65 -22.21 5.32
CA SER A 379 8.77 -21.29 6.45
C SER A 379 7.47 -21.30 7.27
N PRO A 380 7.48 -21.58 8.58
CA PRO A 380 6.29 -21.44 9.42
C PRO A 380 5.74 -20.01 9.37
N LYS A 381 4.40 -19.86 9.28
CA LYS A 381 3.73 -18.55 9.31
C LYS A 381 2.61 -18.53 10.33
N MET A 382 2.41 -17.39 10.97
CA MET A 382 1.34 -17.21 11.94
C MET A 382 0.07 -16.69 11.29
N VAL A 383 -1.07 -17.23 11.72
CA VAL A 383 -2.41 -16.72 11.39
C VAL A 383 -3.28 -16.82 12.63
N GLY A 384 -3.58 -15.68 13.26
CA GLY A 384 -4.23 -15.67 14.58
C GLY A 384 -3.41 -16.47 15.60
N GLU A 385 -4.05 -17.42 16.28
CA GLU A 385 -3.42 -18.29 17.29
C GLU A 385 -2.81 -19.58 16.69
N PHE A 386 -2.65 -19.64 15.36
CA PHE A 386 -2.16 -20.82 14.66
C PHE A 386 -0.81 -20.61 13.98
N VAL A 387 0.00 -21.66 13.99
CA VAL A 387 1.21 -21.77 13.17
C VAL A 387 0.90 -22.67 11.97
N LEU A 388 1.04 -22.13 10.77
CA LEU A 388 0.90 -22.85 9.51
C LEU A 388 2.26 -23.40 9.07
N VAL A 389 2.29 -24.66 8.65
CA VAL A 389 3.49 -25.33 8.12
C VAL A 389 3.11 -26.24 6.96
N GLY A 390 3.78 -26.06 5.83
CA GLY A 390 3.68 -26.92 4.66
C GLY A 390 4.64 -28.10 4.71
N CYS A 391 4.18 -29.26 4.27
CA CYS A 391 4.91 -30.50 4.26
C CYS A 391 5.00 -31.08 2.84
N ASP A 392 6.09 -31.80 2.58
CA ASP A 392 6.28 -32.56 1.34
C ASP A 392 5.34 -33.78 1.21
N ASP A 393 4.51 -34.06 2.20
CA ASP A 393 3.38 -35.00 2.03
C ASP A 393 2.18 -34.40 1.27
N GLY A 394 2.31 -33.16 0.82
CA GLY A 394 1.27 -32.43 0.07
C GLY A 394 0.24 -31.77 0.96
N THR A 395 0.53 -31.59 2.25
CA THR A 395 -0.39 -30.99 3.21
C THR A 395 0.16 -29.70 3.82
N LEU A 396 -0.67 -28.67 3.85
CA LEU A 396 -0.51 -27.54 4.77
C LEU A 396 -1.22 -27.87 6.09
N TYR A 397 -0.49 -27.79 7.19
CA TYR A 397 -0.98 -28.04 8.53
C TYR A 397 -1.16 -26.73 9.28
N ALA A 398 -2.24 -26.61 10.06
CA ALA A 398 -2.40 -25.57 11.06
C ALA A 398 -2.25 -26.18 12.46
N PHE A 399 -1.32 -25.65 13.24
CA PHE A 399 -1.06 -26.06 14.61
C PHE A 399 -1.58 -25.01 15.58
N ASP A 400 -2.22 -25.45 16.64
CA ASP A 400 -2.40 -24.64 17.84
C ASP A 400 -1.02 -24.25 18.41
N MET A 401 -0.78 -22.95 18.56
CA MET A 401 0.55 -22.42 18.87
C MET A 401 1.05 -22.83 20.26
N GLU A 402 0.15 -23.06 21.22
CA GLU A 402 0.51 -23.40 22.61
C GLU A 402 0.76 -24.90 22.78
N THR A 403 -0.08 -25.74 22.16
CA THR A 403 -0.09 -27.18 22.40
C THR A 403 0.62 -27.99 21.32
N GLY A 404 0.82 -27.43 20.13
CA GLY A 404 1.36 -28.15 18.96
C GLY A 404 0.39 -29.18 18.38
N THR A 405 -0.90 -29.09 18.74
CA THR A 405 -1.95 -29.97 18.18
C THR A 405 -2.38 -29.49 16.81
N ILE A 406 -2.59 -30.41 15.87
CA ILE A 406 -3.08 -30.05 14.53
C ILE A 406 -4.58 -29.78 14.59
N VAL A 407 -4.98 -28.55 14.25
CA VAL A 407 -6.38 -28.11 14.26
C VAL A 407 -7.02 -28.13 12.88
N ALA A 408 -6.23 -27.99 11.80
CA ALA A 408 -6.72 -28.02 10.43
C ALA A 408 -5.65 -28.51 9.45
N ARG A 409 -6.10 -28.95 8.26
CA ARG A 409 -5.24 -29.43 7.16
C ARG A 409 -5.81 -29.01 5.81
N LEU A 410 -4.95 -28.64 4.87
CA LEU A 410 -5.24 -28.58 3.43
C LEU A 410 -4.36 -29.60 2.73
N SER A 411 -4.93 -30.70 2.27
CA SER A 411 -4.18 -31.76 1.60
C SER A 411 -4.48 -31.77 0.11
N LYS A 412 -3.43 -31.76 -0.70
CA LYS A 412 -3.47 -32.00 -2.14
C LYS A 412 -2.47 -33.12 -2.47
N PRO A 413 -2.90 -34.40 -2.39
CA PRO A 413 -2.02 -35.54 -2.64
C PRO A 413 -1.33 -35.46 -4.01
N GLY A 414 -0.09 -35.94 -4.09
CA GLY A 414 0.72 -35.90 -5.32
C GLY A 414 1.43 -34.57 -5.58
N HIS A 415 1.28 -33.58 -4.69
CA HIS A 415 1.96 -32.29 -4.74
C HIS A 415 2.84 -32.12 -3.50
N PHE A 416 3.73 -31.12 -3.52
CA PHE A 416 4.45 -30.63 -2.34
C PHE A 416 3.90 -29.25 -1.93
N VAL A 417 3.80 -29.01 -0.62
CA VAL A 417 3.44 -27.68 -0.08
C VAL A 417 4.67 -27.08 0.57
N ARG A 418 5.44 -26.34 -0.22
CA ARG A 418 6.70 -25.71 0.21
C ARG A 418 6.62 -24.20 0.32
N SER A 419 5.69 -23.60 -0.41
CA SER A 419 5.56 -22.17 -0.54
C SER A 419 4.12 -21.74 -0.25
N PHE A 420 3.97 -20.78 0.66
CA PHE A 420 2.68 -20.16 0.94
C PHE A 420 2.87 -18.82 1.64
N THR A 421 1.97 -17.87 1.45
CA THR A 421 1.96 -16.60 2.19
C THR A 421 0.55 -16.32 2.69
N ALA A 422 0.43 -16.00 3.99
CA ALA A 422 -0.79 -15.47 4.56
C ALA A 422 -0.74 -13.94 4.50
N ALA A 423 -1.81 -13.32 4.00
CA ALA A 423 -1.97 -11.88 3.97
C ALA A 423 -3.45 -11.54 4.09
N SER A 424 -3.80 -10.63 5.01
CA SER A 424 -5.19 -10.31 5.34
C SER A 424 -5.99 -11.57 5.76
N ASN A 425 -7.21 -11.77 5.24
CA ASN A 425 -8.00 -12.99 5.45
C ASN A 425 -7.71 -14.08 4.41
N ARG A 426 -6.57 -14.03 3.74
CA ARG A 426 -6.22 -14.95 2.64
C ARG A 426 -4.91 -15.67 2.90
N LEU A 427 -4.86 -16.87 2.36
CA LEU A 427 -3.70 -17.72 2.31
C LEU A 427 -3.48 -18.09 0.85
N PHE A 428 -2.33 -17.71 0.31
CA PHE A 428 -1.90 -18.09 -1.03
C PHE A 428 -0.96 -19.28 -0.91
N VAL A 429 -1.33 -20.42 -1.47
CA VAL A 429 -0.57 -21.67 -1.39
C VAL A 429 -0.09 -22.03 -2.80
N ALA A 430 1.21 -22.25 -2.93
CA ALA A 430 1.79 -22.87 -4.10
C ALA A 430 1.83 -24.39 -3.92
N TYR A 431 1.13 -25.10 -4.80
CA TYR A 431 1.24 -26.55 -4.91
C TYR A 431 2.26 -26.91 -5.99
N ASN A 432 3.31 -27.60 -5.58
CA ASN A 432 4.41 -27.99 -6.44
C ASN A 432 4.20 -29.40 -7.00
N ALA A 433 4.00 -29.48 -8.31
CA ALA A 433 3.91 -30.71 -9.09
C ALA A 433 4.17 -30.40 -10.58
N ILE A 434 3.99 -31.41 -11.46
CA ILE A 434 4.00 -31.21 -12.92
C ILE A 434 2.78 -30.36 -13.35
N ASP A 435 1.69 -30.40 -12.60
CA ASP A 435 0.48 -29.59 -12.70
C ASP A 435 0.44 -28.51 -11.59
N GLY A 436 1.50 -27.69 -11.54
CA GLY A 436 1.66 -26.67 -10.51
C GLY A 436 0.48 -25.70 -10.44
N GLN A 437 0.15 -25.23 -9.23
CA GLN A 437 -0.94 -24.27 -9.02
C GLN A 437 -0.60 -23.25 -7.96
N MET A 438 -1.02 -22.00 -8.18
CA MET A 438 -1.19 -21.00 -7.13
C MET A 438 -2.67 -20.96 -6.74
N VAL A 439 -2.97 -21.16 -5.47
CA VAL A 439 -4.35 -21.22 -4.98
C VAL A 439 -4.53 -20.25 -3.82
N ALA A 440 -5.56 -19.42 -3.89
CA ALA A 440 -5.96 -18.57 -2.78
C ALA A 440 -7.07 -19.23 -1.98
N TYR A 441 -6.90 -19.27 -0.66
CA TYR A 441 -7.90 -19.69 0.30
C TYR A 441 -8.29 -18.51 1.18
N GLN A 442 -9.57 -18.35 1.45
CA GLN A 442 -10.05 -17.56 2.56
C GLN A 442 -9.81 -18.31 3.87
N ILE A 443 -9.27 -17.60 4.86
CA ILE A 443 -9.07 -18.07 6.22
C ILE A 443 -10.30 -17.72 7.06
N LYS A 444 -10.92 -18.71 7.70
CA LYS A 444 -12.07 -18.58 8.61
C LYS A 444 -11.64 -18.74 10.08
N GLN A 445 -12.41 -18.18 11.01
CA GLN A 445 -12.17 -18.25 12.46
C GLN A 445 -11.88 -19.70 12.94
N PRO A 446 -11.04 -19.84 13.98
CA PRO A 446 -11.04 -21.01 14.88
C PRO A 446 -12.46 -21.41 15.33
N GLY A 447 -12.76 -22.70 15.36
CA GLY A 447 -14.04 -23.23 15.87
C GLY A 447 -15.09 -23.57 14.80
N THR A 448 -14.79 -23.32 13.53
CA THR A 448 -15.58 -23.83 12.40
C THR A 448 -14.94 -25.11 11.84
N SER A 449 -15.73 -26.05 11.33
CA SER A 449 -15.22 -27.33 10.78
C SER A 449 -14.39 -27.15 9.49
N GLN A 450 -14.32 -25.95 8.92
CA GLN A 450 -13.54 -25.60 7.73
C GLN A 450 -12.82 -24.26 7.95
N VAL A 451 -11.53 -24.35 8.28
CA VAL A 451 -10.66 -23.17 8.48
C VAL A 451 -10.29 -22.50 7.15
N PHE A 452 -10.30 -23.25 6.05
CA PHE A 452 -9.90 -22.75 4.73
C PHE A 452 -11.01 -22.97 3.70
N THR A 453 -11.24 -22.00 2.84
CA THR A 453 -12.19 -22.09 1.71
C THR A 453 -11.51 -21.55 0.47
N GLU A 454 -11.41 -22.36 -0.59
CA GLU A 454 -10.80 -21.93 -1.85
C GLU A 454 -11.59 -20.74 -2.43
N LEU A 455 -10.87 -19.71 -2.86
CA LEU A 455 -11.40 -18.53 -3.53
C LEU A 455 -11.20 -18.63 -5.03
N TRP A 456 -9.97 -18.92 -5.44
CA TRP A 456 -9.57 -19.09 -6.83
C TRP A 456 -8.32 -19.94 -6.91
N SER A 457 -8.10 -20.54 -8.07
CA SER A 457 -6.88 -21.24 -8.46
C SER A 457 -6.37 -20.70 -9.79
N PHE A 458 -5.05 -20.70 -9.94
CA PHE A 458 -4.34 -20.29 -11.14
C PHE A 458 -3.33 -21.39 -11.50
N ASP A 459 -3.51 -21.97 -12.68
CA ASP A 459 -2.64 -23.03 -13.18
C ASP A 459 -1.34 -22.45 -13.72
N VAL A 460 -0.22 -23.08 -13.36
CA VAL A 460 1.10 -22.86 -13.93
C VAL A 460 1.61 -24.16 -14.52
N SER A 461 2.43 -24.09 -15.56
CA SER A 461 2.83 -25.32 -16.28
C SER A 461 3.90 -26.14 -15.57
N LEU A 462 4.51 -25.57 -14.51
CA LEU A 462 5.38 -26.22 -13.53
C LEU A 462 5.21 -25.54 -12.16
N GLY A 463 5.57 -26.22 -11.07
CA GLY A 463 5.39 -25.71 -9.71
C GLY A 463 6.06 -24.36 -9.36
N VAL A 464 5.62 -23.76 -8.26
CA VAL A 464 6.16 -22.56 -7.60
C VAL A 464 6.88 -22.95 -6.31
N GLU A 465 8.22 -22.98 -6.33
CA GLU A 465 9.02 -23.50 -5.20
C GLU A 465 9.21 -22.49 -4.05
N ARG A 466 8.94 -21.20 -4.28
CA ARG A 466 9.24 -20.12 -3.32
C ARG A 466 8.02 -19.29 -2.97
N ASP A 467 8.02 -18.74 -1.76
CA ASP A 467 6.89 -17.98 -1.23
C ASP A 467 6.48 -16.85 -2.17
N PRO A 468 5.16 -16.69 -2.44
CA PRO A 468 4.68 -15.55 -3.19
C PRO A 468 4.82 -14.27 -2.38
N LEU A 469 5.14 -13.17 -3.06
CA LEU A 469 5.10 -11.82 -2.52
C LEU A 469 3.67 -11.29 -2.58
N VAL A 470 3.11 -10.91 -1.43
CA VAL A 470 1.81 -10.23 -1.38
C VAL A 470 2.04 -8.77 -1.00
N VAL A 471 1.65 -7.85 -1.88
CA VAL A 471 1.71 -6.40 -1.64
C VAL A 471 0.37 -5.79 -2.06
N GLY A 472 -0.43 -5.41 -1.06
CA GLY A 472 -1.78 -4.93 -1.28
C GLY A 472 -2.68 -5.91 -2.01
N ASN A 473 -3.28 -5.48 -3.12
CA ASN A 473 -4.17 -6.33 -3.93
C ASN A 473 -3.42 -7.23 -4.92
N ARG A 474 -2.11 -7.40 -4.77
CA ARG A 474 -1.24 -8.14 -5.70
C ARG A 474 -0.61 -9.34 -5.02
N VAL A 475 -0.61 -10.46 -5.72
CA VAL A 475 0.21 -11.63 -5.40
C VAL A 475 1.15 -11.85 -6.58
N CYS A 476 2.43 -11.55 -6.37
CA CYS A 476 3.46 -11.78 -7.37
C CYS A 476 4.32 -12.99 -6.98
N PHE A 477 4.67 -13.82 -7.94
CA PHE A 477 5.47 -15.02 -7.73
C PHE A 477 6.13 -15.43 -9.04
N ALA A 478 7.11 -16.31 -8.94
CA ALA A 478 7.76 -16.85 -10.11
C ALA A 478 7.71 -18.37 -10.08
N SER A 479 7.56 -18.94 -11.27
CA SER A 479 7.23 -20.34 -11.49
C SER A 479 8.37 -21.02 -12.22
N ASN A 480 8.49 -22.34 -12.02
CA ASN A 480 9.47 -23.15 -12.73
C ASN A 480 9.16 -23.26 -14.23
N ASP A 481 8.00 -22.77 -14.69
CA ASP A 481 7.65 -22.67 -16.11
C ASP A 481 8.30 -21.49 -16.84
N LYS A 482 9.28 -20.84 -16.19
CA LYS A 482 10.02 -19.70 -16.71
C LYS A 482 9.15 -18.47 -16.92
N HIS A 483 8.15 -18.28 -16.07
CA HIS A 483 7.41 -17.03 -16.00
C HIS A 483 7.41 -16.46 -14.59
N CYS A 484 7.38 -15.14 -14.51
CA CYS A 484 6.92 -14.42 -13.34
C CYS A 484 5.49 -13.93 -13.58
N TYR A 485 4.69 -13.96 -12.53
CA TYR A 485 3.29 -13.60 -12.54
C TYR A 485 3.06 -12.53 -11.49
N CYS A 486 2.15 -11.62 -11.79
CA CYS A 486 1.47 -10.88 -10.74
C CYS A 486 -0.03 -10.90 -10.96
N LEU A 487 -0.74 -11.50 -10.02
CA LEU A 487 -2.18 -11.71 -10.07
C LEU A 487 -2.88 -10.76 -9.10
N ASN A 488 -4.15 -10.51 -9.39
CA ASN A 488 -5.05 -9.88 -8.45
C ASN A 488 -5.33 -10.85 -7.29
N ALA A 489 -4.99 -10.42 -6.08
CA ALA A 489 -5.12 -11.21 -4.86
C ALA A 489 -6.59 -11.59 -4.55
N ASP A 490 -7.58 -10.80 -5.00
CA ASP A 490 -9.01 -11.06 -4.76
C ASP A 490 -9.57 -12.10 -5.75
N THR A 491 -9.13 -12.06 -7.02
CA THR A 491 -9.80 -12.78 -8.12
C THR A 491 -8.93 -13.82 -8.82
N GLY A 492 -7.62 -13.81 -8.62
CA GLY A 492 -6.66 -14.66 -9.34
C GLY A 492 -6.42 -14.23 -10.79
N THR A 493 -7.05 -13.13 -11.24
CA THR A 493 -6.86 -12.62 -12.61
C THR A 493 -5.49 -11.97 -12.76
N THR A 494 -4.77 -12.29 -13.82
CA THR A 494 -3.46 -11.72 -14.11
C THR A 494 -3.51 -10.20 -14.31
N PHE A 495 -2.71 -9.45 -13.54
CA PHE A 495 -2.39 -8.06 -13.88
C PHE A 495 -1.37 -8.02 -15.01
N TRP A 496 -0.29 -8.78 -14.84
CA TRP A 496 0.76 -8.97 -15.83
C TRP A 496 1.46 -10.31 -15.60
N SER A 497 2.11 -10.80 -16.64
CA SER A 497 3.03 -11.94 -16.58
C SER A 497 4.16 -11.66 -17.55
N ASP A 498 5.38 -12.07 -17.21
CA ASP A 498 6.52 -11.91 -18.11
C ASP A 498 7.30 -13.21 -18.23
N SER A 499 7.82 -13.45 -19.43
CA SER A 499 8.69 -14.59 -19.68
C SER A 499 10.07 -14.29 -19.15
N THR A 500 10.71 -15.34 -18.70
CA THR A 500 12.05 -15.27 -18.15
C THR A 500 12.91 -16.34 -18.83
N PRO A 501 14.23 -16.16 -18.92
CA PRO A 501 15.05 -17.09 -19.68
C PRO A 501 15.14 -18.49 -19.02
N ILE A 502 14.97 -18.63 -17.70
CA ILE A 502 15.36 -19.83 -16.92
C ILE A 502 14.36 -20.20 -15.81
N ALA A 503 14.43 -21.46 -15.34
CA ALA A 503 13.62 -22.01 -14.26
C ALA A 503 14.37 -21.95 -12.92
N GLY A 504 13.66 -21.60 -11.85
CA GLY A 504 14.18 -21.53 -10.50
C GLY A 504 14.37 -20.08 -10.05
N TYR A 505 13.37 -19.61 -9.31
CA TYR A 505 13.32 -18.27 -8.75
C TYR A 505 13.49 -18.30 -7.24
N THR A 506 14.03 -17.23 -6.69
CA THR A 506 13.90 -16.91 -5.27
C THR A 506 12.51 -16.35 -4.99
N GLU A 507 12.19 -16.18 -3.72
CA GLU A 507 11.06 -15.32 -3.34
C GLU A 507 11.23 -13.92 -3.97
N PRO A 508 10.15 -13.28 -4.44
CA PRO A 508 10.25 -11.92 -4.97
C PRO A 508 10.49 -10.93 -3.84
N ALA A 509 11.36 -9.94 -4.06
CA ALA A 509 11.58 -8.86 -3.12
C ALA A 509 10.80 -7.61 -3.52
N PHE A 510 10.18 -6.95 -2.55
CA PHE A 510 9.50 -5.68 -2.77
C PHE A 510 10.46 -4.50 -2.58
N VAL A 511 10.50 -3.58 -3.54
CA VAL A 511 11.22 -2.32 -3.45
C VAL A 511 10.20 -1.19 -3.32
N PRO A 512 9.93 -0.70 -2.11
CA PRO A 512 9.20 0.55 -1.95
C PRO A 512 10.09 1.74 -2.31
N LEU A 513 9.73 2.52 -3.33
CA LEU A 513 10.29 3.85 -3.52
C LEU A 513 9.45 4.85 -2.74
N PHE A 514 9.87 5.10 -1.51
CA PHE A 514 9.45 6.30 -0.81
C PHE A 514 10.59 7.30 -0.81
N THR A 515 10.24 8.57 -0.99
CA THR A 515 11.16 9.62 -0.59
C THR A 515 11.28 9.54 0.93
N THR A 516 12.49 9.21 1.40
CA THR A 516 12.84 9.34 2.82
C THR A 516 12.39 10.71 3.31
N GLN A 517 11.89 10.77 4.54
CA GLN A 517 11.41 12.04 5.08
C GLN A 517 12.56 13.06 5.05
N PRO A 518 12.44 14.16 4.27
CA PRO A 518 13.56 15.04 4.01
C PRO A 518 13.92 15.81 5.28
N ALA A 519 15.12 15.54 5.82
CA ALA A 519 15.58 16.08 7.09
C ALA A 519 15.52 17.62 7.19
N THR A 520 15.62 18.31 6.04
CA THR A 520 15.58 19.77 5.95
C THR A 520 14.17 20.35 6.05
N ARG A 521 13.11 19.58 5.77
CA ARG A 521 11.73 20.08 5.84
C ARG A 521 11.24 20.15 7.28
N ARG A 522 10.37 21.12 7.54
CA ARG A 522 9.56 21.14 8.76
C ARG A 522 8.50 20.06 8.72
N TYR A 523 8.18 19.52 9.89
CA TYR A 523 7.15 18.47 10.03
C TYR A 523 5.79 18.88 9.44
N ASP A 524 5.42 20.16 9.51
CA ASP A 524 4.17 20.68 8.95
C ASP A 524 4.24 21.10 7.47
N GLN A 525 5.35 20.83 6.79
CA GLN A 525 5.57 21.10 5.36
C GLN A 525 5.73 19.78 4.57
N TYR A 526 5.01 18.77 5.01
CA TYR A 526 5.06 17.42 4.48
C TYR A 526 3.69 16.76 4.58
N CYS A 527 3.38 15.91 3.61
CA CYS A 527 2.21 15.04 3.59
C CYS A 527 2.63 13.62 3.96
N TYR A 528 1.91 13.02 4.90
CA TYR A 528 2.07 11.67 5.37
C TYR A 528 0.84 10.84 4.99
N LEU A 529 1.08 9.62 4.50
CA LEU A 529 0.01 8.63 4.41
C LEU A 529 -0.39 8.21 5.82
N MET A 530 -1.69 8.26 6.11
CA MET A 530 -2.27 7.85 7.37
C MET A 530 -3.28 6.73 7.15
N SER A 531 -3.20 5.66 7.93
CA SER A 531 -4.23 4.61 7.92
C SER A 531 -5.25 4.86 9.02
N HIS A 532 -6.53 4.70 8.69
CA HIS A 532 -7.61 4.74 9.67
C HIS A 532 -7.74 3.40 10.39
N ASN A 533 -8.06 3.44 11.69
CA ASN A 533 -8.18 2.26 12.57
C ASN A 533 -7.12 1.19 12.28
N SER A 534 -5.85 1.60 12.33
CA SER A 534 -4.73 0.85 11.78
C SER A 534 -4.54 -0.55 12.39
N PHE A 535 -5.10 -0.80 13.56
CA PHE A 535 -5.05 -2.09 14.27
C PHE A 535 -6.04 -3.12 13.75
N ALA A 536 -7.05 -2.69 12.98
CA ALA A 536 -8.14 -3.54 12.52
C ALA A 536 -7.75 -4.27 11.23
N ASP A 537 -6.90 -5.28 11.37
CA ASP A 537 -6.49 -6.18 10.28
C ASP A 537 -6.90 -7.64 10.53
N PHE A 538 -7.15 -8.35 9.44
CA PHE A 538 -7.64 -9.72 9.51
C PHE A 538 -6.64 -10.72 10.11
N LEU A 539 -5.32 -10.50 9.94
CA LEU A 539 -4.30 -11.41 10.44
C LEU A 539 -4.25 -11.41 11.98
N ASN A 540 -4.53 -10.27 12.58
CA ASN A 540 -4.71 -10.09 14.03
C ASN A 540 -6.15 -10.38 14.50
N GLY A 541 -6.96 -11.05 13.68
CA GLY A 541 -8.27 -11.57 14.06
C GLY A 541 -9.44 -10.58 13.93
N TRP A 542 -9.29 -9.47 13.22
CA TRP A 542 -10.37 -8.49 12.99
C TRP A 542 -11.20 -8.84 11.75
N TRP A 543 -12.48 -9.17 11.95
CA TRP A 543 -13.41 -9.52 10.86
C TRP A 543 -13.99 -8.33 10.12
N LEU A 544 -14.07 -7.19 10.80
CA LEU A 544 -14.39 -5.89 10.22
C LEU A 544 -13.10 -5.10 10.19
N GLY A 545 -12.20 -5.48 9.27
CA GLY A 545 -10.93 -4.79 9.11
C GLY A 545 -11.10 -3.46 8.38
N ASN A 546 -10.31 -2.46 8.78
CA ASN A 546 -10.07 -1.23 8.02
C ASN A 546 -8.79 -1.34 7.18
N GLN A 547 -7.94 -2.31 7.50
CA GLN A 547 -6.67 -2.54 6.83
C GLN A 547 -6.51 -4.03 6.46
N GLU A 548 -5.76 -4.26 5.40
CA GLU A 548 -5.37 -5.60 4.94
C GLU A 548 -4.02 -6.05 5.49
N MET A 549 -3.29 -5.09 6.04
CA MET A 549 -1.91 -5.19 6.47
C MET A 549 -1.85 -4.97 7.98
N THR A 550 -0.96 -5.68 8.66
CA THR A 550 -0.58 -5.41 10.06
C THR A 550 0.01 -4.00 10.21
N LEU A 551 0.18 -3.50 11.45
CA LEU A 551 0.77 -2.18 11.69
C LEU A 551 2.16 -2.06 11.07
N THR A 552 3.01 -3.07 11.25
CA THR A 552 4.35 -3.12 10.66
C THR A 552 4.30 -3.10 9.13
N GLU A 553 3.43 -3.89 8.51
CA GLU A 553 3.28 -3.92 7.05
C GLU A 553 2.78 -2.58 6.50
N GLN A 554 1.88 -1.89 7.21
CA GLN A 554 1.44 -0.55 6.84
C GLN A 554 2.60 0.46 6.87
N LEU A 555 3.46 0.41 7.90
CA LEU A 555 4.64 1.26 7.99
C LEU A 555 5.66 0.94 6.88
N ASN A 556 5.89 -0.35 6.59
CA ASN A 556 6.72 -0.79 5.46
C ASN A 556 6.14 -0.34 4.10
N TYR A 557 4.83 -0.32 3.98
CA TYR A 557 4.11 0.16 2.80
C TYR A 557 4.15 1.68 2.66
N GLY A 558 4.63 2.43 3.66
CA GLY A 558 4.83 3.89 3.56
C GLY A 558 3.90 4.73 4.43
N ALA A 559 3.03 4.13 5.24
CA ALA A 559 2.27 4.87 6.24
C ALA A 559 3.22 5.50 7.27
N ARG A 560 2.93 6.73 7.67
CA ARG A 560 3.62 7.46 8.75
C ARG A 560 2.65 8.14 9.70
N GLY A 561 1.36 8.01 9.45
CA GLY A 561 0.27 8.31 10.38
C GLY A 561 -0.55 7.06 10.67
N LEU A 562 -0.98 6.87 11.91
CA LEU A 562 -1.86 5.79 12.35
C LEU A 562 -2.98 6.37 13.21
N MET A 563 -4.24 6.05 12.93
CA MET A 563 -5.35 6.37 13.83
C MET A 563 -5.76 5.13 14.63
N LEU A 564 -5.85 5.26 15.95
CA LEU A 564 -6.09 4.15 16.86
C LEU A 564 -7.22 4.49 17.86
N ASP A 565 -8.35 3.79 17.76
CA ASP A 565 -9.44 3.82 18.74
C ASP A 565 -8.99 3.21 20.07
N THR A 566 -8.83 4.03 21.12
CA THR A 566 -8.37 3.55 22.43
C THR A 566 -9.49 3.47 23.46
N HIS A 567 -9.53 2.38 24.21
CA HIS A 567 -10.54 2.13 25.22
C HIS A 567 -9.93 1.55 26.50
N LYS A 568 -10.48 1.93 27.66
CA LYS A 568 -10.12 1.34 28.95
C LYS A 568 -11.06 0.18 29.26
N VAL A 569 -10.48 -1.00 29.51
CA VAL A 569 -11.19 -2.22 29.90
C VAL A 569 -10.49 -2.89 31.08
N GLN A 570 -11.14 -3.86 31.71
CA GLN A 570 -10.49 -4.72 32.72
C GLN A 570 -10.22 -6.12 32.15
N ILE A 571 -8.95 -6.52 32.14
CA ILE A 571 -8.52 -7.87 31.75
C ILE A 571 -8.02 -8.58 33.00
N LYS A 572 -8.70 -9.66 33.41
CA LYS A 572 -8.37 -10.42 34.64
C LYS A 572 -8.23 -9.51 35.89
N GLY A 573 -9.08 -8.48 36.00
CA GLY A 573 -9.07 -7.53 37.12
C GLY A 573 -8.02 -6.41 37.03
N VAL A 574 -7.27 -6.32 35.94
CA VAL A 574 -6.27 -5.28 35.69
C VAL A 574 -6.80 -4.30 34.65
N ASP A 575 -6.87 -3.02 35.01
CA ASP A 575 -7.17 -1.94 34.07
C ASP A 575 -6.14 -1.94 32.94
N THR A 576 -6.60 -2.02 31.70
CA THR A 576 -5.76 -2.12 30.50
C THR A 576 -6.34 -1.23 29.40
N ILE A 577 -5.48 -0.58 28.62
CA ILE A 577 -5.88 0.13 27.40
C ILE A 577 -5.78 -0.82 26.22
N VAL A 578 -6.88 -0.95 25.49
CA VAL A 578 -7.03 -1.80 24.33
C VAL A 578 -7.52 -0.99 23.13
N LEU A 579 -7.32 -1.56 21.95
CA LEU A 579 -7.79 -1.07 20.67
C LEU A 579 -9.01 -1.87 20.24
N TYR A 580 -10.15 -1.20 19.98
CA TYR A 580 -11.35 -1.78 19.37
C TYR A 580 -12.36 -0.70 18.93
N HIS A 581 -13.27 -1.03 17.99
CA HIS A 581 -14.23 -0.09 17.39
C HIS A 581 -15.41 0.38 18.28
N GLY A 582 -15.36 0.21 19.61
CA GLY A 582 -16.42 0.69 20.50
C GLY A 582 -17.77 -0.06 20.51
N ILE A 583 -17.98 -1.12 19.71
CA ILE A 583 -19.28 -1.84 19.62
C ILE A 583 -19.35 -2.96 20.67
N SER A 584 -20.43 -3.00 21.46
CA SER A 584 -20.65 -3.94 22.58
C SER A 584 -20.81 -5.42 22.20
N TRP A 585 -20.82 -5.76 20.91
CA TRP A 585 -20.85 -7.14 20.39
C TRP A 585 -19.46 -7.71 20.07
N SER A 586 -18.40 -6.96 20.36
CA SER A 586 -17.00 -7.31 20.06
C SER A 586 -16.28 -8.10 21.17
N SER A 587 -16.97 -9.01 21.84
CA SER A 587 -16.31 -10.00 22.71
C SER A 587 -15.42 -11.00 21.94
N VAL A 588 -14.87 -10.63 20.78
CA VAL A 588 -14.11 -11.54 19.91
C VAL A 588 -12.76 -10.95 19.44
N SER A 589 -12.57 -9.63 19.34
CA SER A 589 -11.28 -9.06 18.89
C SER A 589 -10.96 -7.72 19.57
N TRP A 590 -9.83 -7.67 20.27
CA TRP A 590 -9.21 -6.46 20.84
C TRP A 590 -7.69 -6.62 20.79
N TYR A 591 -6.96 -5.53 20.61
CA TYR A 591 -5.49 -5.54 20.60
C TYR A 591 -4.96 -4.65 21.72
N ARG A 592 -3.98 -5.09 22.52
CA ARG A 592 -3.48 -4.23 23.60
C ARG A 592 -2.72 -3.06 23.00
N LEU A 593 -2.96 -1.86 23.51
CA LEU A 593 -2.22 -0.69 23.07
C LEU A 593 -0.71 -0.84 23.34
N ALA A 594 -0.32 -1.47 24.45
CA ALA A 594 1.09 -1.71 24.77
C ALA A 594 1.80 -2.58 23.71
N ASP A 595 1.12 -3.61 23.20
CA ASP A 595 1.68 -4.54 22.22
C ASP A 595 1.81 -3.84 20.85
N ALA A 596 0.76 -3.11 20.42
CA ALA A 596 0.78 -2.28 19.23
C ALA A 596 1.91 -1.22 19.24
N LEU A 597 2.09 -0.53 20.37
CA LEU A 597 3.17 0.46 20.52
C LEU A 597 4.55 -0.18 20.55
N THR A 598 4.67 -1.39 21.10
CA THR A 598 5.94 -2.15 21.09
C THR A 598 6.33 -2.54 19.67
N GLU A 599 5.37 -2.99 18.87
CA GLU A 599 5.55 -3.30 17.45
C GLU A 599 6.03 -2.06 16.67
N ILE A 600 5.33 -0.93 16.83
CA ILE A 600 5.71 0.35 16.19
C ILE A 600 7.11 0.80 16.64
N ARG A 601 7.44 0.69 17.94
CA ARG A 601 8.78 1.01 18.47
C ARG A 601 9.86 0.18 17.79
N ILE A 602 9.67 -1.14 17.69
CA ILE A 602 10.65 -2.05 17.06
C ILE A 602 10.87 -1.64 15.61
N TRP A 603 9.79 -1.33 14.88
CA TRP A 603 9.91 -0.84 13.51
C TRP A 603 10.69 0.49 13.46
N MET A 604 10.38 1.45 14.34
CA MET A 604 11.07 2.75 14.40
C MET A 604 12.54 2.67 14.82
N GLU A 605 12.93 1.66 15.60
CA GLU A 605 14.33 1.37 15.93
C GLU A 605 15.09 0.87 14.69
N ASN A 606 14.44 0.05 13.86
CA ASN A 606 15.00 -0.41 12.59
C ASN A 606 14.95 0.66 11.48
N ASN A 607 14.18 1.74 11.68
CA ASN A 607 14.01 2.84 10.73
C ASN A 607 14.36 4.18 11.42
N PRO A 608 15.64 4.43 11.76
CA PRO A 608 16.04 5.51 12.68
C PRO A 608 15.80 6.92 12.12
N THR A 609 15.63 7.06 10.81
CA THR A 609 15.38 8.34 10.13
C THR A 609 13.91 8.71 10.04
N GLU A 610 13.01 7.82 10.47
CA GLU A 610 11.57 8.00 10.26
C GLU A 610 10.88 8.58 11.49
N VAL A 611 9.94 9.49 11.24
CA VAL A 611 9.00 10.05 12.23
C VAL A 611 7.61 9.44 11.98
N VAL A 612 6.96 8.97 13.05
CA VAL A 612 5.63 8.36 13.02
C VAL A 612 4.67 9.18 13.88
N THR A 613 3.44 9.34 13.40
CA THR A 613 2.35 10.03 14.09
C THR A 613 1.27 9.05 14.48
N ILE A 614 0.82 9.10 15.73
CA ILE A 614 -0.33 8.34 16.19
C ILE A 614 -1.39 9.33 16.69
N GLN A 615 -2.60 9.22 16.13
CA GLN A 615 -3.78 9.92 16.61
C GLN A 615 -4.67 8.93 17.35
N PHE A 616 -4.77 9.09 18.67
CA PHE A 616 -5.70 8.31 19.48
C PHE A 616 -7.11 8.89 19.34
N GLU A 617 -8.00 8.11 18.74
CA GLU A 617 -9.45 8.33 18.75
C GLU A 617 -9.98 7.83 20.12
N ASN A 618 -9.58 8.56 21.17
CA ASN A 618 -9.65 8.07 22.54
C ASN A 618 -11.07 8.09 23.11
N ARG A 619 -11.46 6.95 23.69
CA ARG A 619 -12.68 6.72 24.47
C ARG A 619 -12.37 6.49 25.95
N GLN A 620 -11.17 6.88 26.38
CA GLN A 620 -10.65 6.80 27.75
C GLN A 620 -9.88 8.08 28.11
N ASN A 621 -9.83 8.45 29.39
CA ASN A 621 -9.16 9.67 29.88
C ASN A 621 -8.29 9.42 31.13
N ASP A 622 -7.79 8.20 31.31
CA ASP A 622 -6.96 7.81 32.46
C ASP A 622 -5.49 8.11 32.18
N LYS A 623 -5.03 9.28 32.67
CA LYS A 623 -3.65 9.72 32.50
C LYS A 623 -2.62 8.74 33.05
N THR A 624 -2.83 8.25 34.27
CA THR A 624 -1.86 7.37 34.94
C THR A 624 -1.71 6.07 34.17
N LEU A 625 -2.82 5.47 33.75
CA LEU A 625 -2.81 4.25 32.95
C LEU A 625 -2.18 4.48 31.57
N THR A 626 -2.42 5.63 30.96
CA THR A 626 -1.80 6.01 29.67
C THR A 626 -0.29 6.13 29.80
N GLU A 627 0.21 6.84 30.82
CA GLU A 627 1.65 6.97 31.10
C GLU A 627 2.31 5.61 31.37
N GLN A 628 1.66 4.73 32.14
CA GLN A 628 2.12 3.36 32.39
C GLN A 628 2.17 2.53 31.11
N THR A 629 1.16 2.65 30.24
CA THR A 629 1.09 1.91 28.97
C THR A 629 2.23 2.33 28.02
N LEU A 630 2.49 3.63 27.91
CA LEU A 630 3.61 4.16 27.10
C LEU A 630 4.98 3.71 27.64
N ALA A 631 5.13 3.69 28.96
CA ALA A 631 6.36 3.24 29.60
C ALA A 631 6.59 1.73 29.40
N ALA A 632 5.54 0.91 29.54
CA ALA A 632 5.59 -0.53 29.32
C ALA A 632 5.97 -0.88 27.87
N ALA A 633 5.47 -0.11 26.90
CA ALA A 633 5.84 -0.27 25.49
C ALA A 633 7.25 0.26 25.15
N GLY A 634 7.92 0.94 26.09
CA GLY A 634 9.27 1.48 25.91
C GLY A 634 9.36 2.68 24.96
N VAL A 635 8.25 3.39 24.69
CA VAL A 635 8.21 4.49 23.71
C VAL A 635 8.49 5.87 24.31
N SER A 636 8.51 6.02 25.64
CA SER A 636 8.52 7.32 26.32
C SER A 636 9.65 8.26 25.89
N SER A 637 10.84 7.73 25.60
CA SER A 637 11.98 8.55 25.16
C SER A 637 11.80 9.12 23.75
N MET A 638 11.07 8.42 22.89
CA MET A 638 10.82 8.76 21.48
C MET A 638 9.74 9.83 21.28
N ILE A 639 8.90 10.05 22.29
CA ILE A 639 7.73 10.91 22.18
C ILE A 639 8.14 12.38 21.97
N PHE A 640 7.59 12.99 20.92
CA PHE A 640 7.52 14.44 20.74
C PHE A 640 6.15 14.93 21.22
N ASP A 641 6.13 15.71 22.30
CA ASP A 641 4.92 16.32 22.85
C ASP A 641 4.82 17.78 22.37
N PRO A 642 3.95 18.11 21.39
CA PRO A 642 3.86 19.46 20.85
C PRO A 642 3.43 20.53 21.87
N SER A 643 2.95 20.15 23.06
CA SER A 643 2.53 21.07 24.11
C SER A 643 3.64 21.45 25.09
N LYS A 644 4.82 20.82 25.02
CA LYS A 644 5.90 20.96 26.01
C LYS A 644 7.25 21.26 25.37
N ASN A 645 8.24 21.55 26.23
CA ASN A 645 9.65 21.53 25.84
C ASN A 645 10.08 20.07 25.57
N ASN A 646 10.62 19.82 24.38
CA ASN A 646 11.16 18.54 23.96
C ASN A 646 12.69 18.64 23.95
N THR A 647 13.36 17.84 24.78
CA THR A 647 14.83 17.87 24.91
C THR A 647 15.44 16.57 24.39
N GLY A 648 16.53 16.70 23.64
CA GLY A 648 17.37 15.59 23.20
C GLY A 648 18.83 16.00 23.05
N PRO A 649 19.67 15.12 22.48
CA PRO A 649 21.11 15.34 22.31
C PRO A 649 21.54 16.65 21.63
N GLN A 650 20.73 17.20 20.73
CA GLN A 650 21.05 18.44 19.97
C GLN A 650 20.35 19.68 20.56
N GLY A 651 19.71 19.57 21.73
CA GLY A 651 19.12 20.70 22.46
C GLY A 651 17.63 20.54 22.72
N THR A 652 16.96 21.68 22.97
CA THR A 652 15.55 21.73 23.35
C THR A 652 14.73 22.50 22.33
N TRP A 653 13.63 21.91 21.85
CA TRP A 653 12.59 22.59 21.09
C TRP A 653 11.41 22.93 21.99
N GLY A 654 10.97 24.19 21.97
CA GLY A 654 9.85 24.63 22.80
C GLY A 654 8.48 24.18 22.27
N PRO A 655 7.38 24.49 22.97
CA PRO A 655 6.03 24.14 22.53
C PRO A 655 5.73 24.68 21.12
N VAL A 656 5.09 23.86 20.30
CA VAL A 656 4.82 24.14 18.87
C VAL A 656 3.99 25.40 18.70
N LEU A 657 3.00 25.63 19.55
CA LEU A 657 2.12 26.81 19.44
C LEU A 657 2.89 28.14 19.57
N THR A 658 4.06 28.12 20.22
CA THR A 658 4.93 29.29 20.39
C THR A 658 6.07 29.32 19.38
N ASN A 659 6.65 28.15 19.06
CA ASN A 659 7.92 28.06 18.32
C ASN A 659 7.77 27.53 16.88
N GLY A 660 6.57 27.11 16.48
CA GLY A 660 6.34 26.35 15.25
C GLY A 660 6.84 24.90 15.37
N TRP A 661 6.65 24.14 14.29
CA TRP A 661 7.11 22.76 14.20
C TRP A 661 8.62 22.69 13.90
N PRO A 662 9.36 21.74 14.51
CA PRO A 662 10.76 21.51 14.17
C PRO A 662 10.91 20.91 12.77
N THR A 663 12.15 20.86 12.30
CA THR A 663 12.53 20.06 11.13
C THR A 663 12.52 18.58 11.47
N ILE A 664 12.24 17.74 10.48
CA ILE A 664 12.31 16.28 10.61
C ILE A 664 13.72 15.87 11.05
N GLY A 665 14.76 16.50 10.51
CA GLY A 665 16.15 16.26 10.90
C GLY A 665 16.43 16.56 12.38
N TRP A 666 15.83 17.63 12.93
CA TRP A 666 15.91 17.91 14.36
C TRP A 666 15.21 16.83 15.18
N MET A 667 14.01 16.40 14.79
CA MET A 667 13.26 15.34 15.46
C MET A 667 14.04 14.02 15.49
N VAL A 668 14.61 13.63 14.35
CA VAL A 668 15.47 12.44 14.21
C VAL A 668 16.69 12.54 15.11
N SER A 669 17.45 13.63 15.00
CA SER A 669 18.71 13.82 15.74
C SER A 669 18.51 13.91 17.26
N ASN A 670 17.28 14.17 17.72
CA ASN A 670 16.94 14.26 19.14
C ASN A 670 16.18 13.04 19.69
N ASN A 671 15.96 12.01 18.85
CA ASN A 671 15.08 10.88 19.15
C ASN A 671 13.69 11.34 19.65
N LYS A 672 13.11 12.33 18.99
CA LYS A 672 11.75 12.84 19.23
C LYS A 672 10.90 12.56 18.01
N ARG A 673 10.76 11.28 17.70
CA ARG A 673 10.28 10.75 16.42
C ARG A 673 8.86 10.18 16.47
N LEU A 674 8.25 10.06 17.66
CA LEU A 674 6.88 9.60 17.82
C LEU A 674 5.98 10.77 18.23
N VAL A 675 5.17 11.29 17.30
CA VAL A 675 4.21 12.37 17.58
C VAL A 675 2.90 11.74 18.04
N LEU A 676 2.42 12.14 19.22
CA LEU A 676 1.17 11.62 19.77
C LEU A 676 0.11 12.73 19.87
N PHE A 677 -1.11 12.37 19.47
CA PHE A 677 -2.29 13.19 19.60
C PHE A 677 -3.46 12.39 20.18
N ALA A 678 -4.40 13.11 20.79
CA ALA A 678 -5.63 12.54 21.32
C ALA A 678 -6.86 13.40 21.00
N GLU A 679 -7.98 12.78 20.65
CA GLU A 679 -9.24 13.46 20.33
C GLU A 679 -10.00 14.05 21.53
N GLN A 680 -9.72 13.55 22.74
CA GLN A 680 -10.27 13.98 24.02
C GLN A 680 -9.15 14.42 24.97
N ARG A 681 -9.53 15.21 25.98
CA ARG A 681 -8.60 15.70 27.02
C ARG A 681 -8.63 14.78 28.24
N GLY A 682 -7.52 14.71 28.96
CA GLY A 682 -7.46 14.13 30.30
C GLY A 682 -6.55 12.91 30.42
N ASP A 683 -6.18 12.28 29.31
CA ASP A 683 -5.24 11.14 29.22
C ASP A 683 -3.75 11.55 29.27
N GLY A 684 -3.45 12.86 29.31
CA GLY A 684 -2.09 13.37 29.31
C GLY A 684 -1.45 13.50 27.92
N ILE A 685 -2.16 13.13 26.85
CA ILE A 685 -1.74 13.29 25.47
C ILE A 685 -2.22 14.64 24.92
N PRO A 686 -1.44 15.31 24.05
CA PRO A 686 -1.85 16.59 23.45
C PRO A 686 -3.14 16.48 22.65
N TYR A 687 -4.06 17.42 22.94
CA TYR A 687 -5.36 17.50 22.28
C TYR A 687 -5.20 17.86 20.79
N VAL A 688 -5.58 16.94 19.91
CA VAL A 688 -5.30 16.97 18.46
C VAL A 688 -5.85 18.24 17.79
N TRP A 689 -7.05 18.65 18.15
CA TRP A 689 -7.71 19.87 17.67
C TRP A 689 -7.10 21.17 18.22
N SER A 690 -5.94 21.11 18.87
CA SER A 690 -5.13 22.33 19.12
C SER A 690 -4.14 22.59 17.98
N TYR A 691 -3.90 21.60 17.12
CA TYR A 691 -2.81 21.58 16.13
C TYR A 691 -3.27 21.25 14.71
N THR A 692 -4.36 20.49 14.57
CA THR A 692 -4.86 20.03 13.26
C THR A 692 -6.28 20.51 12.96
N VAL A 693 -6.52 20.74 11.67
CA VAL A 693 -7.86 20.85 11.07
C VAL A 693 -8.14 19.59 10.26
N GLU A 694 -9.34 19.03 10.41
CA GLU A 694 -9.73 17.78 9.74
C GLU A 694 -11.05 17.96 8.98
N THR A 695 -11.11 17.40 7.77
CA THR A 695 -12.38 17.29 7.02
C THR A 695 -13.39 16.41 7.75
N TRP A 696 -14.68 16.57 7.46
CA TRP A 696 -15.64 15.53 7.82
C TRP A 696 -15.25 14.18 7.23
N TYR A 697 -15.49 13.12 7.98
CA TYR A 697 -15.18 11.74 7.62
C TYR A 697 -16.40 11.03 7.01
N GLY A 698 -16.22 9.77 6.61
CA GLY A 698 -17.31 8.93 6.12
C GLY A 698 -17.83 9.37 4.75
N ASP A 699 -19.09 8.99 4.48
CA ASP A 699 -19.78 9.28 3.21
C ASP A 699 -19.84 10.77 2.88
N ARG A 700 -19.74 11.67 3.86
CA ARG A 700 -19.69 13.13 3.62
C ARG A 700 -18.43 13.49 2.84
N SER A 701 -17.27 13.03 3.32
CA SER A 701 -15.98 13.19 2.66
C SER A 701 -16.04 12.64 1.23
N ILE A 702 -16.60 11.43 1.07
CA ILE A 702 -16.74 10.75 -0.24
C ILE A 702 -17.65 11.52 -1.19
N ASN A 703 -18.72 12.14 -0.69
CA ASN A 703 -19.72 12.81 -1.52
C ASN A 703 -19.40 14.27 -1.83
N GLY A 704 -18.18 14.75 -1.55
CA GLY A 704 -17.82 16.14 -1.91
C GLY A 704 -17.98 17.14 -0.77
N ASP A 705 -18.20 16.72 0.46
CA ASP A 705 -18.25 17.64 1.60
C ASP A 705 -16.83 17.96 2.09
N TYR A 706 -16.41 19.21 1.88
CA TYR A 706 -15.11 19.74 2.31
C TYR A 706 -15.21 20.55 3.60
N ALA A 707 -16.36 20.48 4.30
CA ALA A 707 -16.50 21.10 5.60
C ALA A 707 -15.53 20.48 6.62
N GLU A 708 -15.06 21.33 7.52
CA GLU A 708 -14.22 20.93 8.66
C GLU A 708 -15.09 20.32 9.75
N ARG A 709 -14.54 19.37 10.52
CA ARG A 709 -15.18 18.90 11.75
C ARG A 709 -15.37 20.05 12.73
N ASP A 710 -16.50 20.10 13.43
CA ASP A 710 -16.85 21.17 14.37
C ASP A 710 -15.82 21.35 15.50
N GLN A 711 -15.19 20.26 15.92
CA GLN A 711 -14.12 20.25 16.93
C GLN A 711 -12.86 20.97 16.42
N SER A 712 -12.64 20.95 15.11
CA SER A 712 -11.47 21.50 14.43
C SER A 712 -11.72 22.88 13.77
N SER A 713 -12.98 23.20 13.46
CA SER A 713 -13.41 24.38 12.68
C SER A 713 -13.38 25.72 13.42
N ARG A 714 -13.05 25.70 14.72
CA ARG A 714 -13.02 26.88 15.60
C ARG A 714 -11.65 27.57 15.68
N ILE A 715 -10.67 27.09 14.92
CA ILE A 715 -9.29 27.53 15.03
C ILE A 715 -8.99 28.51 13.89
N PRO A 716 -8.76 29.81 14.19
CA PRO A 716 -8.01 30.64 13.26
C PRO A 716 -6.62 30.01 13.13
N LEU A 717 -6.34 29.40 11.99
CA LEU A 717 -5.07 28.75 11.72
C LEU A 717 -3.97 29.82 11.62
N ALA A 718 -3.39 30.17 12.77
CA ALA A 718 -2.22 31.02 12.84
C ALA A 718 -1.00 30.29 12.24
N LYS A 719 0.03 31.02 11.77
CA LYS A 719 1.27 30.46 11.17
C LYS A 719 1.97 29.32 11.94
N ASN A 720 1.63 29.12 13.22
CA ASN A 720 2.21 28.12 14.13
C ASN A 720 1.24 26.97 14.50
N ARG A 721 0.07 26.90 13.84
CA ARG A 721 -1.01 25.89 13.99
C ARG A 721 -1.50 25.51 12.58
N SER A 722 -0.92 24.47 12.01
CA SER A 722 -0.84 24.33 10.54
C SER A 722 -1.10 22.91 10.01
N LEU A 723 -1.44 21.93 10.86
CA LEU A 723 -1.69 20.59 10.32
C LEU A 723 -3.07 20.51 9.69
N TYR A 724 -3.14 19.84 8.55
CA TYR A 724 -4.39 19.58 7.85
C TYR A 724 -4.54 18.09 7.51
N THR A 725 -5.61 17.48 7.98
CA THR A 725 -5.94 16.06 7.74
C THR A 725 -7.14 15.96 6.80
N VAL A 726 -6.94 15.33 5.64
CA VAL A 726 -8.04 14.81 4.82
C VAL A 726 -8.40 13.44 5.37
N ASN A 727 -9.55 13.35 6.04
CA ASN A 727 -10.09 12.10 6.53
C ASN A 727 -11.10 11.53 5.52
N PHE A 728 -10.71 10.49 4.79
CA PHE A 728 -11.39 9.99 3.59
C PHE A 728 -11.58 8.47 3.64
N PHE A 729 -12.75 8.05 4.10
CA PHE A 729 -13.19 6.66 4.12
C PHE A 729 -14.73 6.57 4.06
N PRO A 730 -15.32 5.43 3.66
CA PRO A 730 -16.77 5.27 3.57
C PRO A 730 -17.41 4.93 4.91
N THR A 731 -18.62 5.43 5.18
CA THR A 731 -19.36 5.00 6.36
C THR A 731 -19.93 3.61 6.10
N ILE A 732 -19.47 2.62 6.86
CA ILE A 732 -19.99 1.26 6.73
C ILE A 732 -21.20 1.10 7.66
N TRP A 733 -22.40 0.94 7.08
CA TRP A 733 -23.62 0.62 7.82
C TRP A 733 -23.71 -0.89 8.12
N TYR A 734 -24.04 -1.21 9.37
CA TYR A 734 -23.92 -2.50 10.08
C TYR A 734 -24.63 -3.75 9.53
N ALA A 735 -24.95 -3.85 8.23
CA ALA A 735 -25.79 -4.91 7.70
C ALA A 735 -25.13 -5.91 6.73
N LEU A 736 -23.88 -5.72 6.27
CA LEU A 736 -23.32 -6.58 5.21
C LEU A 736 -21.79 -6.85 5.35
N PRO A 737 -21.29 -8.02 4.89
CA PRO A 737 -19.86 -8.31 4.86
C PRO A 737 -19.14 -7.39 3.86
N VAL A 738 -18.24 -6.57 4.38
CA VAL A 738 -17.78 -5.32 3.74
C VAL A 738 -16.75 -5.53 2.62
N THR A 739 -16.01 -6.64 2.61
CA THR A 739 -14.87 -6.79 1.69
C THR A 739 -15.26 -7.04 0.23
N GLY A 740 -16.55 -7.17 -0.09
CA GLY A 740 -17.03 -7.45 -1.45
C GLY A 740 -17.86 -6.35 -2.13
N TYR A 741 -18.30 -5.31 -1.40
CA TYR A 741 -19.27 -4.33 -1.94
C TYR A 741 -18.68 -2.97 -2.32
N LEU A 742 -17.59 -2.54 -1.65
CA LEU A 742 -16.94 -1.26 -1.93
C LEU A 742 -15.62 -1.50 -2.66
N ASN A 743 -15.53 -0.99 -3.89
CA ASN A 743 -14.32 -1.09 -4.70
C ASN A 743 -13.29 -0.04 -4.23
N TYR A 744 -12.53 -0.39 -3.20
CA TYR A 744 -11.45 0.46 -2.66
C TYR A 744 -10.35 0.75 -3.68
N ASN A 745 -10.18 -0.06 -4.72
CA ASN A 745 -9.23 0.27 -5.79
C ASN A 745 -9.66 1.53 -6.55
N SER A 746 -10.96 1.69 -6.81
CA SER A 746 -11.50 2.91 -7.41
C SER A 746 -11.56 4.06 -6.40
N LEU A 747 -12.00 3.79 -5.17
CA LEU A 747 -12.16 4.82 -4.13
C LEU A 747 -10.83 5.49 -3.76
N ASN A 748 -9.78 4.69 -3.58
CA ASN A 748 -8.44 5.16 -3.24
C ASN A 748 -7.55 5.33 -4.48
N SER A 749 -8.14 5.49 -5.67
CA SER A 749 -7.37 5.79 -6.88
C SER A 749 -6.60 7.10 -6.73
N PHE A 750 -5.47 7.21 -7.43
CA PHE A 750 -4.67 8.44 -7.45
C PHE A 750 -5.53 9.67 -7.78
N GLU A 751 -6.39 9.56 -8.80
CA GLU A 751 -7.25 10.65 -9.24
C GLU A 751 -8.27 11.06 -8.16
N ALA A 752 -8.90 10.08 -7.50
CA ALA A 752 -9.85 10.35 -6.43
C ALA A 752 -9.18 11.06 -5.24
N LEU A 753 -8.01 10.58 -4.81
CA LEU A 753 -7.29 11.17 -3.67
C LEU A 753 -6.74 12.55 -3.98
N MET A 754 -6.21 12.78 -5.19
CA MET A 754 -5.74 14.11 -5.60
C MET A 754 -6.89 15.12 -5.71
N ALA A 755 -8.07 14.69 -6.15
CA ALA A 755 -9.26 15.55 -6.15
C ALA A 755 -9.63 16.00 -4.72
N ARG A 756 -9.37 15.16 -3.70
CA ARG A 756 -9.62 15.47 -2.28
C ARG A 756 -8.54 16.30 -1.63
N ALA A 757 -7.29 16.10 -2.04
CA ALA A 757 -6.15 16.86 -1.52
C ALA A 757 -6.23 18.36 -1.86
N ASP A 758 -6.94 18.73 -2.93
CA ASP A 758 -7.10 20.12 -3.34
C ASP A 758 -8.28 20.82 -2.63
N VAL A 759 -8.16 20.94 -1.31
CA VAL A 759 -9.23 21.50 -0.45
C VAL A 759 -9.51 22.98 -0.78
N CYS A 760 -8.48 23.71 -1.25
CA CYS A 760 -8.60 25.11 -1.64
C CYS A 760 -9.56 25.30 -2.84
N LYS A 761 -9.67 24.30 -3.73
CA LYS A 761 -10.66 24.34 -4.83
C LYS A 761 -12.10 24.29 -4.37
N PHE A 762 -12.41 23.72 -3.20
CA PHE A 762 -13.78 23.35 -2.86
C PHE A 762 -14.29 23.92 -1.54
N ASN A 763 -13.42 24.29 -0.60
CA ASN A 763 -13.84 24.92 0.64
C ASN A 763 -13.76 26.47 0.54
N PRO A 764 -14.90 27.18 0.53
CA PRO A 764 -14.95 28.63 0.34
C PRO A 764 -14.19 29.44 1.41
N LYS A 765 -13.99 28.87 2.61
CA LYS A 765 -13.20 29.52 3.68
C LYS A 765 -11.74 29.71 3.26
N PHE A 766 -11.17 28.77 2.50
CA PHE A 766 -9.77 28.84 2.05
C PHE A 766 -9.60 29.69 0.79
N LYS A 767 -10.65 29.90 0.00
CA LYS A 767 -10.62 30.73 -1.22
C LYS A 767 -10.57 32.23 -0.97
N THR A 768 -11.11 32.70 0.17
CA THR A 768 -11.48 34.12 0.34
C THR A 768 -10.71 34.84 1.43
N ASN A 769 -9.74 34.18 2.10
CA ASN A 769 -9.02 34.76 3.22
C ASN A 769 -7.50 34.91 2.95
N PRO A 770 -7.06 36.04 2.37
CA PRO A 770 -5.65 36.31 2.08
C PRO A 770 -4.79 36.49 3.35
N ASP A 771 -5.38 36.90 4.47
CA ASP A 771 -4.67 37.10 5.75
C ASP A 771 -4.24 35.77 6.40
N LEU A 772 -4.88 34.67 6.01
CA LEU A 772 -4.47 33.34 6.48
C LEU A 772 -3.29 32.79 5.63
N GLY A 773 -3.13 33.19 4.36
CA GLY A 773 -2.12 32.62 3.43
C GLY A 773 -2.46 31.22 2.87
N TRP A 774 -3.74 30.91 2.68
CA TRP A 774 -4.28 29.55 2.42
C TRP A 774 -4.61 29.24 0.97
N GLU A 775 -4.31 30.14 0.04
CA GLU A 775 -4.58 29.95 -1.41
C GLU A 775 -3.95 28.66 -1.99
N HIS A 776 -3.02 28.02 -1.25
CA HIS A 776 -2.36 26.75 -1.60
C HIS A 776 -1.99 25.89 -0.36
N HIS A 777 -2.91 25.64 0.60
CA HIS A 777 -2.60 24.70 1.68
C HIS A 777 -2.84 23.25 1.22
N LEU A 778 -1.78 22.45 1.31
CA LEU A 778 -1.77 21.03 0.98
C LEU A 778 -2.03 20.23 2.26
N PRO A 779 -2.58 19.01 2.16
CA PRO A 779 -2.76 18.18 3.34
C PRO A 779 -1.41 17.78 3.94
N ASN A 780 -1.38 17.65 5.27
CA ASN A 780 -0.32 17.00 6.00
C ASN A 780 -0.62 15.53 6.22
N PHE A 781 -1.89 15.14 6.25
CA PHE A 781 -2.30 13.75 6.35
C PHE A 781 -3.37 13.43 5.32
N LEU A 782 -3.17 12.34 4.58
CA LEU A 782 -4.23 11.64 3.86
C LEU A 782 -4.59 10.40 4.67
N ALA A 783 -5.67 10.47 5.46
CA ALA A 783 -6.15 9.38 6.29
C ALA A 783 -7.22 8.57 5.54
N ILE A 784 -6.94 7.29 5.26
CA ILE A 784 -7.82 6.41 4.47
C ILE A 784 -7.92 4.99 5.03
N ASP A 785 -8.99 4.30 4.66
CA ASP A 785 -9.12 2.85 4.81
C ASP A 785 -8.41 2.12 3.67
N PHE A 786 -7.88 0.92 3.94
CA PHE A 786 -7.21 0.05 2.97
C PHE A 786 -6.14 0.77 2.15
N ILE A 787 -5.10 1.27 2.83
CA ILE A 787 -4.05 2.09 2.21
C ILE A 787 -3.33 1.41 1.03
N SER A 788 -3.37 0.08 0.99
CA SER A 788 -2.78 -0.78 -0.03
C SER A 788 -3.65 -0.99 -1.27
N ARG A 789 -4.90 -0.51 -1.26
CA ARG A 789 -5.80 -0.57 -2.39
C ARG A 789 -5.82 0.79 -3.09
N GLY A 790 -5.85 0.78 -4.42
CA GLY A 790 -5.90 1.99 -5.24
C GLY A 790 -5.41 1.79 -6.67
N ASN A 791 -6.17 2.28 -7.64
CA ASN A 791 -5.78 2.31 -9.05
C ASN A 791 -4.73 3.41 -9.31
N ASN A 792 -3.95 3.24 -10.38
CA ASN A 792 -2.99 4.24 -10.89
C ASN A 792 -1.92 4.70 -9.87
N GLY A 793 -1.49 3.80 -8.96
CA GLY A 793 -0.52 4.08 -7.90
C GLY A 793 -1.14 4.59 -6.58
N GLY A 794 -2.46 4.82 -6.57
CA GLY A 794 -3.26 5.05 -5.37
C GLY A 794 -2.71 6.09 -4.40
N ALA A 795 -2.76 5.76 -3.12
CA ALA A 795 -2.42 6.68 -2.03
C ALA A 795 -0.95 7.08 -1.99
N LEU A 796 -0.02 6.17 -2.31
CA LEU A 796 1.41 6.46 -2.28
C LEU A 796 1.80 7.49 -3.34
N ARG A 797 1.28 7.31 -4.56
CA ARG A 797 1.47 8.29 -5.63
C ARG A 797 0.84 9.63 -5.28
N ALA A 798 -0.36 9.63 -4.69
CA ALA A 798 -1.02 10.87 -4.27
C ALA A 798 -0.18 11.64 -3.24
N VAL A 799 0.32 10.94 -2.20
CA VAL A 799 1.20 11.55 -1.19
C VAL A 799 2.50 12.08 -1.80
N GLU A 800 3.12 11.34 -2.73
CA GLU A 800 4.34 11.79 -3.40
C GLU A 800 4.10 13.07 -4.22
N GLU A 801 3.03 13.13 -5.01
CA GLU A 801 2.66 14.31 -5.79
C GLU A 801 2.36 15.52 -4.90
N ILE A 802 1.64 15.32 -3.79
CA ILE A 802 1.41 16.37 -2.79
C ILE A 802 2.75 16.83 -2.19
N ASN A 803 3.69 15.92 -1.95
CA ASN A 803 5.01 16.25 -1.42
C ASN A 803 5.91 16.98 -2.43
N LYS A 804 5.70 16.80 -3.75
CA LYS A 804 6.32 17.62 -4.80
C LYS A 804 5.75 19.04 -4.77
N LEU A 805 4.44 19.18 -4.59
CA LEU A 805 3.80 20.49 -4.42
C LEU A 805 4.29 21.21 -3.16
N TRP A 806 4.47 20.50 -2.04
CA TRP A 806 5.11 21.03 -0.83
C TRP A 806 6.55 21.49 -1.07
N ALA A 807 7.29 20.85 -2.00
CA ALA A 807 8.66 21.23 -2.33
C ALA A 807 8.76 22.51 -3.15
N ALA A 808 7.75 22.78 -3.97
CA ALA A 808 7.70 23.94 -4.86
C ALA A 808 7.29 25.23 -4.14
N LYS A 809 6.71 25.11 -2.94
CA LYS A 809 6.28 26.19 -2.06
C LYS A 809 7.37 26.54 -1.05
#